data_AF-A0AB73S4G9-F1
#
_entry.id   AF-A0AB73S4G9-F1
#
_cell.length_a   1.000
_cell.length_b   1.000
_cell.length_c   1.000
_cell.angle_alpha   90.00
_cell.angle_beta   90.00
_cell.angle_gamma   90.00
#
_symmetry.space_group_name_H-M   'P 1'
#
loop_
_entity.id
_entity.type
_entity.pdbx_description
1 polymer ?
#
loop_
_entity_poly.entity_id
_entity_poly.type
_entity_poly.pdbx_seq_one_letter_code
_entity_poly.pdbx_strand_id
1 'polypeptide(L)'
;MAEALVKKKLVLEGLDCANCAMKIEKGVGNIEGVNSCSVNFATKTMVLETAQNTESEVVTEAKQLVTKLEPHIKVQEENNTKVAKEVFILEGLDCANCAMKIENKVKEMPSISAATVDFVSKKLRVEVANKRELEATVANITNIVQKLEPDVKVVREEKGGHDHGHSHDHGEANVKKMVGRLVVGGILTAIAALAGLPQMITIPLFVLAYLLIGGDIVWRAVRNITRGQVFDENFLMAIATLGAFAIQQYSEAVAVMLFYQVGELFQSIAVNRSRKSITSLMDIRPDYANVKVGNETKQVSPEDVQIGDYIIVKPGEKVPLDGKVVEGTSMVDTSALTGESVPREVEVGNDVLSGFVNQNGVLTIEVTKEFGESTVSKILDLVQNASSKKAPTENFITKFARYYTPVVVITAAIMAFIPPLILEGSTFSEWIYRALVFLVISCPCALVVSIPLGFFGGIGGASKSGVLIKGSNYLEALNDVKYIVFDKTGTLTKGVFKVTKMEPSEGITNEELLEYATFAEVYSNHPIAQSIRKAYGKSIDEKIIDEYSEISGHGTVVKVQGKEIFAGNAKLMKKENITFKQPETVGTLVHVAVDGEYAGYIVISDEVKEDSKQAIQKLKELGIKKTVMLTGDAKSVGEAVGKELGLDEVHAELLPQQKVEEIEKIDAAKNGKEKVAFVGDGINDTPVLARADVGIAMGGLGSDAAIEAADIVIMTDEPSKIATALNIAKRTRRIVWQNIIFALGVKGLVLLLGAFGIATMWEAVFSDVGVTLLAVLNAMRVLRVKDL
;
A
#
# COMPACT_ATOMS: atom_id res chain seq x y z
N MET A 1 51.79 8.90 -5.88
CA MET A 1 50.77 8.39 -4.95
C MET A 1 49.44 8.87 -5.49
N ALA A 2 48.47 7.99 -5.77
CA ALA A 2 47.16 8.40 -6.27
C ALA A 2 46.40 9.09 -5.14
N GLU A 3 45.89 10.30 -5.39
CA GLU A 3 45.08 11.05 -4.41
C GLU A 3 43.75 10.32 -4.18
N ALA A 4 43.35 10.18 -2.90
CA ALA A 4 42.08 9.55 -2.55
C ALA A 4 40.92 10.46 -3.00
N LEU A 5 40.02 9.93 -3.82
CA LEU A 5 38.82 10.62 -4.27
C LEU A 5 37.69 10.45 -3.25
N VAL A 6 36.95 11.54 -2.99
CA VAL A 6 35.81 11.57 -2.08
C VAL A 6 34.57 12.02 -2.86
N LYS A 7 33.44 11.35 -2.59
CA LYS A 7 32.13 11.71 -3.14
C LYS A 7 31.34 12.55 -2.15
N LYS A 8 30.89 13.72 -2.59
CA LYS A 8 30.02 14.63 -1.82
C LYS A 8 28.68 14.80 -2.49
N LYS A 9 27.62 14.62 -1.71
CA LYS A 9 26.23 14.81 -2.15
C LYS A 9 25.68 16.11 -1.56
N LEU A 10 25.15 16.97 -2.44
CA LEU A 10 24.57 18.26 -2.13
C LEU A 10 23.09 18.24 -2.53
N VAL A 11 22.22 18.85 -1.73
CA VAL A 11 20.80 19.03 -2.02
C VAL A 11 20.59 20.40 -2.66
N LEU A 12 19.90 20.42 -3.79
CA LEU A 12 19.56 21.61 -4.56
C LEU A 12 18.09 22.00 -4.28
N GLU A 13 17.86 22.67 -3.15
CA GLU A 13 16.52 23.14 -2.79
C GLU A 13 16.04 24.22 -3.76
N GLY A 14 14.83 24.05 -4.29
CA GLY A 14 14.26 24.97 -5.29
C GLY A 14 14.53 24.54 -6.74
N LEU A 15 15.27 23.45 -6.99
CA LEU A 15 15.38 22.88 -8.32
C LEU A 15 14.01 22.30 -8.75
N ASP A 16 13.43 22.88 -9.79
CA ASP A 16 12.12 22.52 -10.37
C ASP A 16 12.17 22.34 -11.90
N CYS A 17 13.36 22.52 -12.51
CA CYS A 17 13.55 22.42 -13.95
C CYS A 17 14.71 21.48 -14.32
N ALA A 18 14.45 20.50 -15.20
CA ALA A 18 15.46 19.57 -15.72
C ALA A 18 16.55 20.26 -16.56
N ASN A 19 16.22 21.35 -17.27
CA ASN A 19 17.21 22.15 -17.98
C ASN A 19 18.17 22.88 -17.01
N CYS A 20 17.66 23.35 -15.87
CA CYS A 20 18.50 23.92 -14.82
C CYS A 20 19.44 22.86 -14.24
N ALA A 21 18.97 21.62 -14.06
CA ALA A 21 19.80 20.50 -13.59
C ALA A 21 20.99 20.24 -14.53
N MET A 22 20.76 20.15 -15.85
CA MET A 22 21.84 19.97 -16.84
C MET A 22 22.81 21.15 -16.90
N LYS A 23 22.30 22.38 -16.77
CA LYS A 23 23.12 23.60 -16.74
C LYS A 23 24.03 23.62 -15.51
N ILE A 24 23.52 23.18 -14.36
CA ILE A 24 24.30 23.00 -13.13
C ILE A 24 25.33 21.89 -13.30
N GLU A 25 24.93 20.72 -13.81
CA GLU A 25 25.83 19.58 -14.00
C GLU A 25 27.02 19.92 -14.89
N LYS A 26 26.76 20.59 -16.04
CA LYS A 26 27.82 21.05 -16.95
C LYS A 26 28.66 22.17 -16.36
N GLY A 27 28.04 23.10 -15.63
CA GLY A 27 28.77 24.22 -15.03
C GLY A 27 29.73 23.75 -13.95
N VAL A 28 29.22 22.94 -13.02
CA VAL A 28 29.96 22.42 -11.88
C VAL A 28 30.99 21.36 -12.30
N GLY A 29 30.69 20.56 -13.32
CA GLY A 29 31.66 19.60 -13.89
C GLY A 29 32.89 20.24 -14.55
N ASN A 30 32.87 21.56 -14.81
CA ASN A 30 34.01 22.30 -15.36
C ASN A 30 34.87 22.99 -14.30
N ILE A 31 34.56 22.84 -13.01
CA ILE A 31 35.36 23.40 -11.91
C ILE A 31 36.68 22.63 -11.81
N GLU A 32 37.79 23.35 -11.64
CA GLU A 32 39.11 22.75 -11.48
C GLU A 32 39.17 21.92 -10.18
N GLY A 33 39.51 20.63 -10.30
CA GLY A 33 39.50 19.68 -9.17
C GLY A 33 38.27 18.78 -9.07
N VAL A 34 37.24 18.97 -9.91
CA VAL A 34 36.10 18.04 -10.03
C VAL A 34 36.44 16.91 -10.99
N ASN A 35 36.45 15.67 -10.50
CA ASN A 35 36.63 14.46 -11.32
C ASN A 35 35.34 14.04 -12.02
N SER A 36 34.21 14.12 -11.31
CA SER A 36 32.89 13.84 -11.87
C SER A 36 31.81 14.65 -11.15
N CYS A 37 30.80 15.09 -11.89
CA CYS A 37 29.62 15.75 -11.35
C CYS A 37 28.37 15.14 -12.00
N SER A 38 27.39 14.76 -11.19
CA SER A 38 26.09 14.27 -11.66
C SER A 38 24.97 14.93 -10.89
N VAL A 39 23.96 15.45 -11.58
CA VAL A 39 22.80 16.08 -10.97
C VAL A 39 21.57 15.23 -11.24
N ASN A 40 20.97 14.71 -10.18
CA ASN A 40 19.72 13.95 -10.24
C ASN A 40 18.54 14.88 -9.98
N PHE A 41 17.82 15.25 -11.04
CA PHE A 41 16.65 16.12 -10.98
C PHE A 41 15.53 15.57 -10.08
N ALA A 42 15.22 14.27 -10.17
CA ALA A 42 14.13 13.65 -9.42
C ALA A 42 14.35 13.70 -7.90
N THR A 43 15.59 13.51 -7.46
CA THR A 43 15.97 13.58 -6.04
C THR A 43 16.44 14.96 -5.61
N LYS A 44 16.53 15.93 -6.54
CA LYS A 44 17.08 17.27 -6.33
C LYS A 44 18.48 17.25 -5.70
N THR A 45 19.32 16.31 -6.10
CA THR A 45 20.66 16.13 -5.52
C THR A 45 21.76 16.24 -6.58
N MET A 46 22.92 16.74 -6.18
CA MET A 46 24.14 16.83 -6.97
C MET A 46 25.25 16.04 -6.29
N VAL A 47 25.85 15.10 -6.99
CA VAL A 47 26.98 14.30 -6.51
C VAL A 47 28.25 14.78 -7.22
N LEU A 48 29.22 15.20 -6.41
CA LEU A 48 30.54 15.67 -6.79
C LEU A 48 31.59 14.65 -6.38
N GLU A 49 32.51 14.32 -7.25
CA GLU A 49 33.72 13.54 -6.94
C GLU A 49 34.94 14.43 -7.09
N THR A 50 35.73 14.56 -6.03
CA THR A 50 36.90 15.46 -5.95
C THR A 50 38.00 14.83 -5.10
N ALA A 51 39.23 15.31 -5.25
CA ALA A 51 40.32 14.90 -4.38
C ALA A 51 40.11 15.39 -2.93
N GLN A 52 40.49 14.57 -1.95
CA GLN A 52 40.24 14.83 -0.52
C GLN A 52 40.91 16.11 0.01
N ASN A 53 42.01 16.54 -0.59
CA ASN A 53 42.78 17.75 -0.23
C ASN A 53 42.13 19.05 -0.72
N THR A 54 41.37 19.02 -1.83
CA THR A 54 40.72 20.19 -2.43
C THR A 54 39.20 20.23 -2.19
N GLU A 55 38.65 19.21 -1.52
CA GLU A 55 37.21 19.01 -1.29
C GLU A 55 36.48 20.26 -0.80
N SER A 56 36.98 20.91 0.25
CA SER A 56 36.30 22.07 0.85
C SER A 56 36.29 23.30 -0.07
N GLU A 57 37.30 23.45 -0.92
CA GLU A 57 37.41 24.56 -1.87
C GLU A 57 36.46 24.32 -3.04
N VAL A 58 36.51 23.11 -3.62
CA VAL A 58 35.65 22.68 -4.74
C VAL A 58 34.16 22.73 -4.37
N VAL A 59 33.78 22.28 -3.16
CA VAL A 59 32.39 22.35 -2.69
C VAL A 59 31.93 23.80 -2.50
N THR A 60 32.81 24.68 -2.03
CA THR A 60 32.49 26.10 -1.84
C THR A 60 32.31 26.80 -3.20
N GLU A 61 33.18 26.52 -4.15
CA GLU A 61 33.10 27.05 -5.51
C GLU A 61 31.85 26.53 -6.25
N ALA A 62 31.53 25.24 -6.10
CA ALA A 62 30.33 24.65 -6.65
C ALA A 62 29.06 25.33 -6.10
N LYS A 63 28.99 25.59 -4.78
CA LYS A 63 27.86 26.33 -4.18
C LYS A 63 27.71 27.72 -4.78
N GLN A 64 28.81 28.47 -4.91
CA GLN A 64 28.80 29.82 -5.49
C GLN A 64 28.36 29.80 -6.96
N LEU A 65 28.85 28.83 -7.74
CA LEU A 65 28.52 28.69 -9.15
C LEU A 65 27.04 28.35 -9.34
N VAL A 66 26.49 27.45 -8.53
CA VAL A 66 25.06 27.11 -8.60
C VAL A 66 24.20 28.35 -8.31
N THR A 67 24.50 29.10 -7.24
CA THR A 67 23.76 30.33 -6.91
C THR A 67 23.90 31.39 -8.00
N LYS A 68 25.02 31.42 -8.74
CA LYS A 68 25.22 32.31 -9.88
C LYS A 68 24.43 31.88 -11.13
N LEU A 69 24.36 30.58 -11.39
CA LEU A 69 23.63 30.03 -12.54
C LEU A 69 22.12 30.10 -12.35
N GLU A 70 21.65 29.84 -11.13
CA GLU A 70 20.23 29.77 -10.73
C GLU A 70 20.04 30.38 -9.33
N PRO A 71 19.77 31.69 -9.21
CA PRO A 71 19.71 32.41 -7.93
C PRO A 71 18.62 31.94 -6.96
N HIS A 72 17.60 31.24 -7.47
CA HIS A 72 16.49 30.71 -6.68
C HIS A 72 16.84 29.37 -6.01
N ILE A 73 17.95 28.72 -6.40
CA ILE A 73 18.36 27.42 -5.88
C ILE A 73 19.28 27.60 -4.67
N LYS A 74 18.90 27.00 -3.54
CA LYS A 74 19.71 26.94 -2.33
C LYS A 74 20.45 25.61 -2.27
N VAL A 75 21.78 25.67 -2.19
CA VAL A 75 22.62 24.47 -2.08
C VAL A 75 22.89 24.17 -0.62
N GLN A 76 22.38 23.04 -0.14
CA GLN A 76 22.68 22.52 1.19
C GLN A 76 23.56 21.29 1.09
N GLU A 77 24.48 21.09 2.02
CA GLU A 77 25.14 19.79 2.15
C GLU A 77 24.12 18.78 2.66
N GLU A 78 24.09 17.58 2.05
CA GLU A 78 23.30 16.49 2.62
C GLU A 78 23.98 16.08 3.93
N ASN A 79 23.54 16.68 5.04
CA ASN A 79 23.77 16.11 6.35
C ASN A 79 23.18 14.71 6.29
N ASN A 80 24.05 13.71 6.32
CA ASN A 80 23.69 12.30 6.30
C ASN A 80 23.06 11.89 7.65
N THR A 81 21.98 12.58 8.04
CA THR A 81 21.06 12.14 9.07
C THR A 81 20.25 11.02 8.44
N LYS A 82 20.79 9.80 8.47
CA LYS A 82 20.02 8.58 8.21
C LYS A 82 18.81 8.62 9.15
N VAL A 83 17.65 8.95 8.59
CA VAL A 83 16.37 8.87 9.29
C VAL A 83 16.18 7.42 9.70
N ALA A 84 16.12 7.15 11.01
CA ALA A 84 15.93 5.81 11.53
C ALA A 84 14.41 5.55 11.62
N LYS A 85 13.93 4.55 10.88
CA LYS A 85 12.55 4.08 11.00
C LYS A 85 12.47 3.01 12.07
N GLU A 86 11.64 3.25 13.08
CA GLU A 86 11.39 2.30 14.17
C GLU A 86 9.90 2.00 14.28
N VAL A 87 9.60 0.78 14.70
CA VAL A 87 8.23 0.30 14.91
C VAL A 87 8.12 -0.20 16.34
N PHE A 88 7.04 0.21 17.01
CA PHE A 88 6.71 -0.20 18.37
C PHE A 88 5.33 -0.86 18.38
N ILE A 89 5.19 -1.95 19.11
CA ILE A 89 3.92 -2.59 19.42
C ILE A 89 3.37 -1.95 20.71
N LEU A 90 2.13 -1.49 20.64
CA LEU A 90 1.36 -0.86 21.72
C LEU A 90 0.40 -1.91 22.31
N GLU A 91 0.91 -2.82 23.13
CA GLU A 91 0.11 -3.87 23.76
C GLU A 91 -0.93 -3.24 24.69
N GLY A 92 -2.20 -3.65 24.55
CA GLY A 92 -3.31 -3.08 25.33
C GLY A 92 -3.99 -1.84 24.73
N LEU A 93 -3.58 -1.39 23.53
CA LEU A 93 -4.25 -0.27 22.86
C LEU A 93 -5.61 -0.69 22.27
N ASP A 94 -6.69 -0.34 22.96
CA ASP A 94 -8.06 -0.73 22.57
C ASP A 94 -8.99 0.46 22.26
N CYS A 95 -8.50 1.70 22.39
CA CYS A 95 -9.26 2.91 22.06
C CYS A 95 -8.69 3.65 20.84
N ALA A 96 -9.51 3.83 19.80
CA ALA A 96 -9.13 4.53 18.56
C ALA A 96 -8.79 6.01 18.81
N ASN A 97 -9.50 6.67 19.73
CA ASN A 97 -9.21 8.05 20.10
C ASN A 97 -7.85 8.16 20.80
N CYS A 98 -7.51 7.18 21.64
CA CYS A 98 -6.20 7.15 22.32
C CYS A 98 -5.07 6.92 21.34
N ALA A 99 -5.27 6.06 20.34
CA ALA A 99 -4.32 5.87 19.23
C ALA A 99 -4.03 7.20 18.50
N MET A 100 -5.08 7.96 18.16
CA MET A 100 -4.93 9.29 17.53
C MET A 100 -4.20 10.28 18.44
N LYS A 101 -4.44 10.25 19.75
CA LYS A 101 -3.76 11.13 20.72
C LYS A 101 -2.27 10.80 20.83
N ILE A 102 -1.93 9.51 20.90
CA ILE A 102 -0.53 9.03 20.92
C ILE A 102 0.18 9.52 19.66
N GLU A 103 -0.42 9.31 18.48
CA GLU A 103 0.14 9.76 17.21
C GLU A 103 0.46 11.25 17.20
N ASN A 104 -0.52 12.10 17.55
CA ASN A 104 -0.31 13.55 17.54
C ASN A 104 0.77 13.99 18.53
N LYS A 105 0.79 13.43 19.74
CA LYS A 105 1.76 13.84 20.76
C LYS A 105 3.18 13.38 20.46
N VAL A 106 3.33 12.20 19.87
CA VAL A 106 4.62 11.70 19.38
C VAL A 106 5.09 12.55 18.19
N LYS A 107 4.19 12.96 17.28
CA LYS A 107 4.51 13.82 16.14
C LYS A 107 4.97 15.25 16.52
N GLU A 108 4.60 15.74 17.70
CA GLU A 108 5.05 17.04 18.23
C GLU A 108 6.49 17.00 18.78
N MET A 109 7.13 15.82 18.88
CA MET A 109 8.47 15.70 19.45
C MET A 109 9.55 16.24 18.48
N PRO A 110 10.54 17.02 18.97
CA PRO A 110 11.59 17.60 18.11
C PRO A 110 12.45 16.56 17.39
N SER A 111 12.64 15.38 18.00
CA SER A 111 13.46 14.29 17.46
C SER A 111 12.74 13.41 16.42
N ILE A 112 11.46 13.68 16.16
CA ILE A 112 10.59 12.86 15.32
C ILE A 112 10.20 13.64 14.06
N SER A 113 10.59 13.13 12.89
CA SER A 113 10.21 13.72 11.60
C SER A 113 8.80 13.30 11.17
N ALA A 114 8.40 12.08 11.50
CA ALA A 114 7.06 11.57 11.26
C ALA A 114 6.68 10.53 12.31
N ALA A 115 5.41 10.48 12.69
CA ALA A 115 4.85 9.42 13.53
C ALA A 115 3.45 9.06 13.07
N THR A 116 3.18 7.76 13.05
CA THR A 116 1.86 7.23 12.72
C THR A 116 1.53 6.05 13.63
N VAL A 117 0.33 6.05 14.19
CA VAL A 117 -0.23 4.92 14.93
C VAL A 117 -1.24 4.23 14.03
N ASP A 118 -0.98 2.95 13.76
CA ASP A 118 -1.99 2.04 13.27
C ASP A 118 -2.76 1.46 14.47
N PHE A 119 -3.97 1.97 14.66
CA PHE A 119 -4.85 1.48 15.72
C PHE A 119 -5.23 0.01 15.52
N VAL A 120 -5.32 -0.46 14.28
CA VAL A 120 -5.80 -1.80 13.95
C VAL A 120 -4.73 -2.85 14.27
N SER A 121 -3.48 -2.62 13.84
CA SER A 121 -2.35 -3.50 14.17
C SER A 121 -1.70 -3.21 15.53
N LYS A 122 -2.16 -2.16 16.24
CA LYS A 122 -1.57 -1.66 17.49
C LYS A 122 -0.09 -1.30 17.34
N LYS A 123 0.35 -0.83 16.16
CA LYS A 123 1.74 -0.46 15.90
C LYS A 123 1.90 1.07 15.85
N LEU A 124 2.88 1.61 16.55
CA LEU A 124 3.37 2.98 16.42
C LEU A 124 4.65 2.97 15.59
N ARG A 125 4.63 3.69 14.47
CA ARG A 125 5.79 3.89 13.61
C ARG A 125 6.31 5.30 13.81
N VAL A 126 7.62 5.42 13.96
CA VAL A 126 8.29 6.71 14.06
C VAL A 126 9.48 6.77 13.13
N GLU A 127 9.65 7.95 12.53
CA GLU A 127 10.84 8.31 11.79
C GLU A 127 11.64 9.28 12.68
N VAL A 128 12.81 8.84 13.12
CA VAL A 128 13.68 9.60 14.01
C VAL A 128 14.72 10.33 13.16
N ALA A 129 14.79 11.65 13.31
CA ALA A 129 15.64 12.51 12.51
C ALA A 129 17.13 12.17 12.65
N ASN A 130 17.56 11.66 13.81
CA ASN A 130 18.95 11.30 14.08
C ASN A 130 19.08 9.97 14.83
N LYS A 131 19.80 9.00 14.26
CA LYS A 131 20.04 7.68 14.87
C LYS A 131 20.74 7.76 16.24
N ARG A 132 21.48 8.84 16.55
CA ARG A 132 22.11 9.04 17.86
C ARG A 132 21.13 9.36 18.99
N GLU A 133 19.95 9.88 18.65
CA GLU A 133 18.89 10.25 19.62
C GLU A 133 17.85 9.13 19.79
N LEU A 134 18.05 7.99 19.13
CA LEU A 134 17.08 6.90 19.04
C LEU A 134 16.65 6.39 20.42
N GLU A 135 17.61 6.02 21.27
CA GLU A 135 17.33 5.47 22.61
C GLU A 135 16.67 6.50 23.54
N ALA A 136 17.12 7.76 23.48
CA ALA A 136 16.48 8.85 24.22
C ALA A 136 15.05 9.11 23.72
N THR A 137 14.84 9.02 22.41
CA THR A 137 13.52 9.17 21.77
C THR A 137 12.60 8.02 22.13
N VAL A 138 13.09 6.77 22.16
CA VAL A 138 12.34 5.59 22.62
C VAL A 138 11.87 5.77 24.06
N ALA A 139 12.76 6.18 24.96
CA ALA A 139 12.39 6.43 26.36
C ALA A 139 11.33 7.54 26.48
N ASN A 140 11.44 8.60 25.67
CA ASN A 140 10.46 9.67 25.63
C ASN A 140 9.12 9.22 25.05
N ILE A 141 9.11 8.40 23.99
CA ILE A 141 7.90 7.81 23.42
C ILE A 141 7.20 6.93 24.46
N THR A 142 7.93 6.03 25.11
CA THR A 142 7.38 5.16 26.16
C THR A 142 6.78 5.98 27.30
N ASN A 143 7.47 7.03 27.74
CA ASN A 143 6.95 7.96 28.73
C ASN A 143 5.67 8.66 28.26
N ILE A 144 5.60 9.12 27.00
CA ILE A 144 4.40 9.76 26.44
C ILE A 144 3.24 8.77 26.38
N VAL A 145 3.48 7.56 25.88
CA VAL A 145 2.45 6.52 25.78
C VAL A 145 1.93 6.15 27.16
N GLN A 146 2.81 5.86 28.13
CA GLN A 146 2.41 5.58 29.52
C GLN A 146 1.72 6.79 30.19
N LYS A 147 2.13 8.01 29.82
CA LYS A 147 1.46 9.28 30.19
C LYS A 147 0.18 9.55 29.40
N LEU A 148 -0.23 8.75 28.45
CA LEU A 148 -1.56 8.85 27.84
C LEU A 148 -2.37 7.66 28.33
N GLU A 149 -1.91 6.46 28.03
CA GLU A 149 -2.48 5.18 28.40
C GLU A 149 -1.53 4.39 29.32
N PRO A 150 -1.78 4.31 30.64
CA PRO A 150 -0.90 3.59 31.59
C PRO A 150 -0.88 2.08 31.35
N ASP A 151 -1.99 1.55 30.85
CA ASP A 151 -2.20 0.13 30.63
C ASP A 151 -1.58 -0.32 29.30
N VAL A 152 -1.07 0.63 28.49
CA VAL A 152 -0.43 0.34 27.21
C VAL A 152 1.06 0.15 27.41
N LYS A 153 1.56 -1.05 27.08
CA LYS A 153 2.97 -1.37 27.10
C LYS A 153 3.57 -1.13 25.71
N VAL A 154 4.68 -0.39 25.67
CA VAL A 154 5.42 -0.10 24.44
C VAL A 154 6.54 -1.12 24.32
N VAL A 155 6.50 -1.95 23.29
CA VAL A 155 7.51 -2.96 22.99
C VAL A 155 8.13 -2.61 21.64
N ARG A 156 9.46 -2.61 21.52
CA ARG A 156 10.13 -2.36 20.23
C ARG A 156 10.01 -3.62 19.37
N GLU A 157 9.66 -3.43 18.11
CA GLU A 157 9.72 -4.51 17.12
C GLU A 157 11.19 -4.66 16.69
N GLU A 158 11.88 -5.69 17.20
CA GLU A 158 13.27 -5.94 16.81
C GLU A 158 13.34 -6.39 15.34
N LYS A 159 14.26 -5.79 14.57
CA LYS A 159 14.65 -6.33 13.26
C LYS A 159 15.47 -7.59 13.48
N GLY A 160 14.81 -8.75 13.46
CA GLY A 160 15.48 -10.06 13.48
C GLY A 160 15.23 -10.92 14.73
N GLY A 161 14.02 -10.90 15.28
CA GLY A 161 13.65 -11.82 16.35
C GLY A 161 12.15 -11.79 16.63
N HIS A 162 11.36 -12.49 15.83
CA HIS A 162 10.03 -12.90 16.28
C HIS A 162 10.18 -14.16 17.13
N ASP A 163 10.69 -14.01 18.34
CA ASP A 163 10.63 -15.10 19.31
C ASP A 163 9.16 -15.41 19.57
N HIS A 164 8.75 -16.62 19.18
CA HIS A 164 7.40 -17.13 19.28
C HIS A 164 7.07 -17.43 20.75
N GLY A 165 6.91 -16.37 21.55
CA GLY A 165 6.01 -16.42 22.68
C GLY A 165 4.60 -16.43 22.11
N HIS A 166 3.92 -17.57 22.22
CA HIS A 166 2.48 -17.68 21.97
C HIS A 166 1.79 -16.38 22.34
N SER A 167 0.98 -15.84 21.42
CA SER A 167 0.02 -14.79 21.75
C SER A 167 -0.92 -15.36 22.80
N HIS A 168 -0.52 -15.30 24.06
CA HIS A 168 -1.42 -15.42 25.16
C HIS A 168 -2.41 -14.31 24.94
N ASP A 169 -3.64 -14.75 24.69
CA ASP A 169 -4.82 -13.95 24.59
C ASP A 169 -4.99 -13.16 25.90
N HIS A 170 -4.24 -12.07 26.03
CA HIS A 170 -4.39 -11.11 27.11
C HIS A 170 -5.73 -10.37 26.99
N GLY A 171 -6.43 -10.52 25.86
CA GLY A 171 -7.80 -10.07 25.68
C GLY A 171 -8.79 -10.91 26.49
N GLU A 172 -8.71 -12.23 26.44
CA GLU A 172 -9.64 -13.13 27.13
C GLU A 172 -9.65 -12.94 28.66
N ALA A 173 -8.48 -12.76 29.28
CA ALA A 173 -8.38 -12.57 30.72
C ALA A 173 -8.98 -11.22 31.17
N ASN A 174 -8.76 -10.15 30.38
CA ASN A 174 -9.34 -8.84 30.65
C ASN A 174 -10.85 -8.81 30.40
N VAL A 175 -11.34 -9.49 29.35
CA VAL A 175 -12.76 -9.63 29.05
C VAL A 175 -13.48 -10.39 30.17
N LYS A 176 -12.94 -11.52 30.63
CA LYS A 176 -13.52 -12.29 31.75
C LYS A 176 -13.62 -11.45 33.04
N LYS A 177 -12.58 -10.66 33.36
CA LYS A 177 -12.58 -9.75 34.52
C LYS A 177 -13.58 -8.60 34.36
N MET A 178 -13.77 -8.08 33.15
CA MET A 178 -14.75 -7.04 32.84
C MET A 178 -16.17 -7.57 32.97
N VAL A 179 -16.46 -8.73 32.36
CA VAL A 179 -17.76 -9.41 32.48
C VAL A 179 -18.10 -9.69 33.95
N GLY A 180 -17.15 -10.20 34.73
CA GLY A 180 -17.35 -10.41 36.17
C GLY A 180 -17.73 -9.12 36.92
N ARG A 181 -17.05 -8.00 36.64
CA ARG A 181 -17.39 -6.69 37.22
C ARG A 181 -18.79 -6.22 36.82
N LEU A 182 -19.16 -6.37 35.55
CA LEU A 182 -20.48 -5.97 35.04
C LEU A 182 -21.61 -6.81 35.63
N VAL A 183 -21.40 -8.13 35.79
CA VAL A 183 -22.40 -9.02 36.41
C VAL A 183 -22.60 -8.66 37.87
N VAL A 184 -21.52 -8.50 38.65
CA VAL A 184 -21.61 -8.12 40.07
C VAL A 184 -22.25 -6.74 40.23
N GLY A 185 -21.82 -5.74 39.44
CA GLY A 185 -22.41 -4.40 39.44
C GLY A 185 -23.88 -4.40 39.04
N GLY A 186 -24.26 -5.19 38.04
CA GLY A 186 -25.66 -5.35 37.61
C GLY A 186 -26.55 -5.97 38.70
N ILE A 187 -26.05 -6.99 39.40
CA ILE A 187 -26.75 -7.60 40.55
C ILE A 187 -26.94 -6.58 41.67
N LEU A 188 -25.90 -5.83 42.02
CA LEU A 188 -25.99 -4.78 43.05
C LEU A 188 -27.01 -3.70 42.66
N THR A 189 -27.05 -3.31 41.39
CA THR A 189 -28.01 -2.35 40.85
C THR A 189 -29.45 -2.89 40.95
N ALA A 190 -29.66 -4.17 40.59
CA ALA A 190 -30.97 -4.81 40.69
C ALA A 190 -31.46 -4.92 42.14
N ILE A 191 -30.56 -5.28 43.07
CA ILE A 191 -30.88 -5.31 44.51
C ILE A 191 -31.27 -3.91 44.99
N ALA A 192 -30.50 -2.88 44.64
CA ALA A 192 -30.77 -1.50 45.03
C ALA A 192 -32.12 -0.99 44.50
N ALA A 193 -32.49 -1.37 43.27
CA ALA A 193 -33.72 -0.93 42.62
C ALA A 193 -34.98 -1.71 43.05
N LEU A 194 -34.87 -3.03 43.30
CA LEU A 194 -36.02 -3.92 43.47
C LEU A 194 -36.29 -4.35 44.91
N ALA A 195 -35.29 -4.32 45.81
CA ALA A 195 -35.43 -4.89 47.15
C ALA A 195 -36.19 -4.00 48.16
N GLY A 196 -36.69 -2.83 47.74
CA GLY A 196 -37.47 -1.93 48.60
C GLY A 196 -36.71 -1.45 49.85
N LEU A 197 -35.39 -1.34 49.76
CA LEU A 197 -34.52 -1.02 50.89
C LEU A 197 -34.66 0.45 51.33
N PRO A 198 -34.41 0.77 52.62
CA PRO A 198 -34.34 2.14 53.10
C PRO A 198 -33.29 2.96 52.32
N GLN A 199 -33.56 4.25 52.10
CA GLN A 199 -32.65 5.15 51.34
C GLN A 199 -31.19 5.15 51.88
N MET A 200 -31.00 4.98 53.19
CA MET A 200 -29.68 4.88 53.82
C MET A 200 -28.84 3.69 53.31
N ILE A 201 -29.48 2.64 52.80
CA ILE A 201 -28.82 1.44 52.26
C ILE A 201 -28.80 1.49 50.72
N THR A 202 -29.88 1.97 50.12
CA THR A 202 -30.04 2.08 48.66
C THR A 202 -29.01 3.01 48.00
N ILE A 203 -28.73 4.17 48.61
CA ILE A 203 -27.77 5.14 48.04
C ILE A 203 -26.34 4.58 48.05
N PRO A 204 -25.78 4.04 49.17
CA PRO A 204 -24.47 3.40 49.15
C PRO A 204 -24.37 2.23 48.18
N LEU A 205 -25.44 1.44 48.01
CA LEU A 205 -25.49 0.36 47.01
C LEU A 205 -25.34 0.88 45.58
N PHE A 206 -26.06 1.95 45.22
CA PHE A 206 -25.90 2.58 43.90
C PHE A 206 -24.51 3.18 43.69
N VAL A 207 -23.92 3.81 44.71
CA VAL A 207 -22.55 4.33 44.63
C VAL A 207 -21.53 3.19 44.44
N LEU A 208 -21.68 2.09 45.18
CA LEU A 208 -20.81 0.93 45.04
C LEU A 208 -20.94 0.28 43.66
N ALA A 209 -22.17 0.11 43.16
CA ALA A 209 -22.43 -0.39 41.82
C ALA A 209 -21.83 0.53 40.74
N TYR A 210 -22.00 1.86 40.89
CA TYR A 210 -21.42 2.86 40.00
C TYR A 210 -19.89 2.76 39.93
N LEU A 211 -19.22 2.69 41.09
CA LEU A 211 -17.76 2.59 41.15
C LEU A 211 -17.24 1.27 40.56
N LEU A 212 -17.94 0.16 40.77
CA LEU A 212 -17.57 -1.14 40.20
C LEU A 212 -17.70 -1.19 38.67
N ILE A 213 -18.73 -0.55 38.12
CA ILE A 213 -19.03 -0.56 36.68
C ILE A 213 -18.25 0.51 35.92
N GLY A 214 -18.26 1.76 36.41
CA GLY A 214 -17.75 2.94 35.68
C GLY A 214 -16.61 3.68 36.37
N GLY A 215 -16.06 3.15 37.47
CA GLY A 215 -14.98 3.81 38.21
C GLY A 215 -13.71 4.00 37.38
N ASP A 216 -13.42 3.09 36.45
CA ASP A 216 -12.34 3.20 35.48
C ASP A 216 -12.57 4.33 34.46
N ILE A 217 -13.80 4.51 33.98
CA ILE A 217 -14.19 5.61 33.08
C ILE A 217 -14.01 6.96 33.79
N VAL A 218 -14.51 7.09 35.02
CA VAL A 218 -14.37 8.32 35.81
C VAL A 218 -12.89 8.61 36.10
N TRP A 219 -12.12 7.59 36.45
CA TRP A 219 -10.68 7.73 36.67
C TRP A 219 -9.94 8.18 35.40
N ARG A 220 -10.27 7.59 34.24
CA ARG A 220 -9.75 8.00 32.94
C ARG A 220 -10.11 9.45 32.62
N ALA A 221 -11.35 9.87 32.87
CA ALA A 221 -11.78 11.26 32.67
C ALA A 221 -10.94 12.24 33.51
N VAL A 222 -10.79 11.99 34.82
CA VAL A 222 -9.98 12.85 35.71
C VAL A 222 -8.51 12.90 35.25
N ARG A 223 -7.96 11.75 34.89
CA ARG A 223 -6.59 11.62 34.38
C ARG A 223 -6.40 12.38 33.06
N ASN A 224 -7.39 12.37 32.17
CA ASN A 224 -7.31 13.06 30.89
C ASN A 224 -7.42 14.59 31.06
N ILE A 225 -8.32 15.06 31.94
CA ILE A 225 -8.45 16.48 32.29
C ILE A 225 -7.13 17.05 32.83
N THR A 226 -6.50 16.35 33.78
CA THR A 226 -5.22 16.79 34.39
C THR A 226 -4.07 16.85 33.39
N ARG A 227 -4.23 16.24 32.20
CA ARG A 227 -3.26 16.23 31.10
C ARG A 227 -3.61 17.17 29.96
N GLY A 228 -4.58 18.08 30.19
CA GLY A 228 -5.01 19.07 29.20
C GLY A 228 -6.05 18.56 28.20
N GLN A 229 -6.68 17.40 28.45
CA GLN A 229 -7.68 16.81 27.57
C GLN A 229 -9.06 16.83 28.23
N VAL A 230 -9.74 17.97 28.09
CA VAL A 230 -11.03 18.27 28.75
C VAL A 230 -12.27 17.89 27.93
N PHE A 231 -12.13 17.36 26.71
CA PHE A 231 -13.25 17.12 25.79
C PHE A 231 -13.17 15.76 25.10
N ASP A 232 -13.16 14.69 25.89
CA ASP A 232 -13.25 13.32 25.37
C ASP A 232 -14.50 12.59 25.84
N GLU A 233 -14.68 11.38 25.33
CA GLU A 233 -15.86 10.56 25.59
C GLU A 233 -15.97 10.13 27.06
N ASN A 234 -14.84 9.77 27.69
CA ASN A 234 -14.81 9.46 29.12
C ASN A 234 -15.26 10.67 29.95
N PHE A 235 -14.85 11.87 29.55
CA PHE A 235 -15.29 13.12 30.17
C PHE A 235 -16.79 13.36 29.99
N LEU A 236 -17.33 13.19 28.78
CA LEU A 236 -18.77 13.32 28.52
C LEU A 236 -19.57 12.34 29.37
N MET A 237 -19.16 11.07 29.41
CA MET A 237 -19.81 10.02 30.20
C MET A 237 -19.72 10.29 31.70
N ALA A 238 -18.55 10.72 32.19
CA ALA A 238 -18.37 11.06 33.60
C ALA A 238 -19.22 12.28 34.01
N ILE A 239 -19.26 13.35 33.22
CA ILE A 239 -20.10 14.52 33.53
C ILE A 239 -21.58 14.16 33.48
N ALA A 240 -22.02 13.41 32.46
CA ALA A 240 -23.42 13.02 32.32
C ALA A 240 -23.91 12.23 33.54
N THR A 241 -23.13 11.23 33.95
CA THR A 241 -23.51 10.31 35.03
C THR A 241 -23.30 10.92 36.41
N LEU A 242 -22.24 11.68 36.67
CA LEU A 242 -22.08 12.44 37.91
C LEU A 242 -23.13 13.54 38.04
N GLY A 243 -23.49 14.20 36.94
CA GLY A 243 -24.59 15.16 36.89
C GLY A 243 -25.92 14.50 37.21
N ALA A 244 -26.18 13.31 36.68
CA ALA A 244 -27.38 12.53 36.99
C ALA A 244 -27.43 12.13 38.48
N PHE A 245 -26.29 11.77 39.07
CA PHE A 245 -26.18 11.57 40.53
C PHE A 245 -26.52 12.85 41.30
N ALA A 246 -26.08 14.02 40.85
CA ALA A 246 -26.33 15.30 41.52
C ALA A 246 -27.82 15.70 41.53
N ILE A 247 -28.59 15.32 40.51
CA ILE A 247 -30.05 15.50 40.43
C ILE A 247 -30.84 14.32 41.01
N GLN A 248 -30.18 13.43 41.77
CA GLN A 248 -30.77 12.26 42.45
C GLN A 248 -31.31 11.16 41.51
N GLN A 249 -30.88 11.14 40.24
CA GLN A 249 -31.19 10.09 39.26
C GLN A 249 -30.18 8.93 39.34
N TYR A 250 -30.08 8.31 40.52
CA TYR A 250 -29.05 7.30 40.82
C TYR A 250 -29.18 6.03 39.96
N SER A 251 -30.40 5.51 39.81
CA SER A 251 -30.68 4.30 39.03
C SER A 251 -30.31 4.48 37.56
N GLU A 252 -30.65 5.64 36.98
CA GLU A 252 -30.33 5.96 35.59
C GLU A 252 -28.83 6.14 35.38
N ALA A 253 -28.12 6.83 36.28
CA ALA A 253 -26.67 7.02 36.17
C ALA A 253 -25.91 5.69 36.15
N VAL A 254 -26.31 4.74 37.00
CA VAL A 254 -25.70 3.39 37.03
C VAL A 254 -26.10 2.57 35.82
N ALA A 255 -27.37 2.64 35.39
CA ALA A 255 -27.84 1.95 34.19
C ALA A 255 -27.12 2.43 32.92
N VAL A 256 -26.92 3.74 32.76
CA VAL A 256 -26.16 4.34 31.66
C VAL A 256 -24.73 3.81 31.61
N MET A 257 -24.01 3.80 32.73
CA MET A 257 -22.67 3.22 32.79
C MET A 257 -22.65 1.73 32.47
N LEU A 258 -23.64 0.97 32.95
CA LEU A 258 -23.75 -0.46 32.69
C LEU A 258 -23.96 -0.72 31.19
N PHE A 259 -24.93 -0.06 30.57
CA PHE A 259 -25.21 -0.23 29.15
C PHE A 259 -24.06 0.24 28.27
N TYR A 260 -23.38 1.33 28.64
CA TYR A 260 -22.20 1.81 27.94
C TYR A 260 -21.09 0.77 27.97
N GLN A 261 -20.73 0.25 29.15
CA GLN A 261 -19.69 -0.78 29.29
C GLN A 261 -20.05 -2.09 28.58
N VAL A 262 -21.32 -2.50 28.62
CA VAL A 262 -21.81 -3.66 27.84
C VAL A 262 -21.68 -3.39 26.34
N GLY A 263 -21.99 -2.17 25.90
CA GLY A 263 -21.82 -1.73 24.52
C GLY A 263 -20.36 -1.76 24.07
N GLU A 264 -19.46 -1.21 24.87
CA GLU A 264 -18.01 -1.23 24.65
C GLU A 264 -17.45 -2.67 24.62
N LEU A 265 -17.98 -3.57 25.45
CA LEU A 265 -17.66 -5.00 25.37
C LEU A 265 -18.05 -5.59 24.00
N PHE A 266 -19.29 -5.38 23.55
CA PHE A 266 -19.72 -5.88 22.24
C PHE A 266 -18.94 -5.24 21.08
N GLN A 267 -18.65 -3.94 21.17
CA GLN A 267 -17.86 -3.22 20.20
C GLN A 267 -16.44 -3.78 20.11
N SER A 268 -15.75 -3.93 21.24
CA SER A 268 -14.40 -4.48 21.28
C SER A 268 -14.34 -5.92 20.76
N ILE A 269 -15.31 -6.76 21.11
CA ILE A 269 -15.45 -8.12 20.53
C ILE A 269 -15.63 -8.05 19.01
N ALA A 270 -16.51 -7.18 18.51
CA ALA A 270 -16.77 -7.04 17.07
C ALA A 270 -15.53 -6.54 16.31
N VAL A 271 -14.82 -5.55 16.86
CA VAL A 271 -13.57 -5.02 16.29
C VAL A 271 -12.46 -6.09 16.32
N ASN A 272 -12.28 -6.79 17.45
CA ASN A 272 -11.26 -7.85 17.56
C ASN A 272 -11.56 -9.04 16.64
N ARG A 273 -12.83 -9.45 16.51
CA ARG A 273 -13.23 -10.46 15.54
C ARG A 273 -12.93 -10.01 14.11
N SER A 274 -13.23 -8.75 13.79
CA SER A 274 -12.92 -8.17 12.48
C SER A 274 -11.42 -8.17 12.22
N ARG A 275 -10.60 -7.75 13.20
CA ARG A 275 -9.13 -7.81 13.14
C ARG A 275 -8.65 -9.24 12.87
N LYS A 276 -9.09 -10.19 13.68
CA LYS A 276 -8.68 -11.61 13.56
C LYS A 276 -9.08 -12.18 12.20
N SER A 277 -10.26 -11.85 11.69
CA SER A 277 -10.70 -12.24 10.35
C SER A 277 -9.92 -11.60 9.21
N ILE A 278 -9.22 -10.48 9.45
CA ILE A 278 -8.36 -9.82 8.46
C ILE A 278 -6.92 -10.34 8.58
N THR A 279 -6.42 -10.51 9.80
CA THR A 279 -5.12 -11.15 10.07
C THR A 279 -5.09 -12.60 9.61
N SER A 280 -6.19 -13.35 9.75
CA SER A 280 -6.27 -14.73 9.24
C SER A 280 -6.23 -14.81 7.71
N LEU A 281 -6.45 -13.69 7.01
CA LEU A 281 -6.27 -13.62 5.54
C LEU A 281 -4.80 -13.54 5.17
N MET A 282 -3.95 -13.24 6.14
CA MET A 282 -2.51 -13.08 6.02
C MET A 282 -1.77 -14.33 6.52
N ASP A 283 -2.49 -15.40 6.87
CA ASP A 283 -1.94 -16.67 7.38
C ASP A 283 -1.35 -17.55 6.26
N ILE A 284 -0.65 -16.89 5.34
CA ILE A 284 0.03 -17.45 4.17
C ILE A 284 1.45 -17.88 4.56
N ARG A 285 1.98 -17.31 5.65
CA ARG A 285 3.32 -17.55 6.15
C ARG A 285 3.49 -18.99 6.64
N PRO A 286 4.54 -19.70 6.22
CA PRO A 286 4.85 -21.01 6.77
C PRO A 286 5.60 -20.89 8.09
N ASP A 287 5.32 -21.78 9.04
CA ASP A 287 5.93 -21.76 10.37
C ASP A 287 7.31 -22.43 10.43
N TYR A 288 7.67 -23.21 9.40
CA TYR A 288 8.90 -23.97 9.34
C TYR A 288 9.40 -24.14 7.90
N ALA A 289 10.70 -24.40 7.76
CA ALA A 289 11.33 -24.81 6.52
C ALA A 289 12.06 -26.15 6.70
N ASN A 290 11.95 -27.01 5.70
CA ASN A 290 12.61 -28.33 5.67
C ASN A 290 13.93 -28.21 4.87
N VAL A 291 15.04 -27.88 5.52
CA VAL A 291 16.35 -27.72 4.86
C VAL A 291 17.03 -29.07 4.65
N LYS A 292 17.55 -29.31 3.44
CA LYS A 292 18.32 -30.50 3.06
C LYS A 292 19.78 -30.32 3.47
N VAL A 293 20.24 -31.11 4.43
CA VAL A 293 21.64 -31.14 4.87
C VAL A 293 22.22 -32.51 4.53
N GLY A 294 22.95 -32.59 3.43
CA GLY A 294 23.42 -33.87 2.88
C GLY A 294 22.25 -34.74 2.41
N ASN A 295 22.07 -35.91 3.01
CA ASN A 295 20.97 -36.85 2.71
C ASN A 295 19.80 -36.76 3.69
N GLU A 296 19.89 -35.91 4.72
CA GLU A 296 18.85 -35.78 5.74
C GLU A 296 18.13 -34.42 5.62
N THR A 297 16.89 -34.37 6.11
CA THR A 297 16.09 -33.15 6.14
C THR A 297 15.97 -32.67 7.58
N LYS A 298 16.33 -31.41 7.83
CA LYS A 298 16.22 -30.76 9.14
C LYS A 298 15.15 -29.68 9.08
N GLN A 299 14.21 -29.73 10.02
CA GLN A 299 13.19 -28.69 10.19
C GLN A 299 13.79 -27.53 10.98
N VAL A 300 13.72 -26.31 10.44
CA VAL A 300 14.24 -25.08 11.03
C VAL A 300 13.22 -23.95 10.89
N SER A 301 13.44 -22.83 11.60
CA SER A 301 12.68 -21.60 11.33
C SER A 301 12.98 -21.10 9.92
N PRO A 302 12.02 -20.57 9.16
CA PRO A 302 12.29 -19.93 7.87
C PRO A 302 13.30 -18.77 7.97
N GLU A 303 13.45 -18.15 9.14
CA GLU A 303 14.42 -17.09 9.42
C GLU A 303 15.88 -17.58 9.46
N ASP A 304 16.09 -18.86 9.77
CA ASP A 304 17.44 -19.46 9.89
C ASP A 304 18.00 -19.94 8.54
N VAL A 305 17.19 -19.91 7.48
CA VAL A 305 17.55 -20.42 6.16
C VAL A 305 18.29 -19.35 5.36
N GLN A 306 19.40 -19.72 4.72
CA GLN A 306 20.22 -18.81 3.95
C GLN A 306 19.98 -18.92 2.45
N ILE A 307 20.34 -17.88 1.71
CA ILE A 307 20.35 -17.91 0.24
C ILE A 307 21.30 -19.01 -0.23
N GLY A 308 20.84 -19.84 -1.17
CA GLY A 308 21.56 -21.00 -1.70
C GLY A 308 21.30 -22.31 -0.94
N ASP A 309 20.59 -22.28 0.19
CA ASP A 309 20.14 -23.50 0.86
C ASP A 309 19.08 -24.23 0.02
N TYR A 310 19.06 -25.55 0.12
CA TYR A 310 18.06 -26.39 -0.53
C TYR A 310 16.95 -26.75 0.45
N ILE A 311 15.72 -26.37 0.14
CA ILE A 311 14.54 -26.72 0.93
C ILE A 311 13.70 -27.78 0.21
N ILE A 312 13.13 -28.70 0.98
CA ILE A 312 12.26 -29.78 0.49
C ILE A 312 10.81 -29.44 0.84
N VAL A 313 9.96 -29.26 -0.16
CA VAL A 313 8.54 -28.99 0.03
C VAL A 313 7.74 -30.22 -0.38
N LYS A 314 7.01 -30.81 0.56
CA LYS A 314 6.20 -32.02 0.35
C LYS A 314 4.78 -31.66 -0.14
N PRO A 315 4.05 -32.62 -0.72
CA PRO A 315 2.63 -32.47 -1.02
C PRO A 315 1.84 -31.96 0.20
N GLY A 316 1.04 -30.92 0.01
CA GLY A 316 0.26 -30.24 1.04
C GLY A 316 1.01 -29.19 1.86
N GLU A 317 2.33 -29.09 1.75
CA GLU A 317 3.12 -28.07 2.45
C GLU A 317 3.13 -26.73 1.68
N LYS A 318 3.24 -25.64 2.44
CA LYS A 318 3.46 -24.30 1.89
C LYS A 318 4.95 -24.11 1.61
N VAL A 319 5.28 -23.43 0.51
CA VAL A 319 6.65 -23.03 0.19
C VAL A 319 7.09 -21.95 1.20
N PRO A 320 8.13 -22.17 2.03
CA PRO A 320 8.55 -21.25 3.09
C PRO A 320 9.25 -20.00 2.58
N LEU A 321 10.06 -20.11 1.52
CA LEU A 321 10.90 -19.03 0.99
C LEU A 321 10.88 -19.03 -0.53
N ASP A 322 11.11 -17.86 -1.11
CA ASP A 322 11.21 -17.68 -2.55
C ASP A 322 12.44 -18.39 -3.08
N GLY A 323 12.30 -19.11 -4.18
CA GLY A 323 13.38 -19.93 -4.72
C GLY A 323 13.11 -20.48 -6.10
N LYS A 324 14.05 -21.30 -6.58
CA LYS A 324 13.99 -21.94 -7.89
C LYS A 324 13.94 -23.45 -7.74
N VAL A 325 13.02 -24.10 -8.47
CA VAL A 325 12.92 -25.57 -8.46
C VAL A 325 14.16 -26.16 -9.12
N VAL A 326 14.89 -27.00 -8.38
CA VAL A 326 16.08 -27.71 -8.88
C VAL A 326 15.81 -29.20 -9.12
N GLU A 327 14.86 -29.79 -8.41
CA GLU A 327 14.45 -31.18 -8.59
C GLU A 327 12.93 -31.33 -8.35
N GLY A 328 12.30 -32.22 -9.12
CA GLY A 328 10.88 -32.55 -9.01
C GLY A 328 9.97 -31.74 -9.96
N THR A 329 8.73 -32.20 -10.10
CA THR A 329 7.66 -31.52 -10.81
C THR A 329 6.39 -31.58 -9.98
N SER A 330 5.61 -30.51 -9.97
CA SER A 330 4.33 -30.50 -9.26
C SER A 330 3.34 -29.46 -9.76
N MET A 331 2.11 -29.56 -9.27
CA MET A 331 1.14 -28.49 -9.32
C MET A 331 1.21 -27.70 -8.01
N VAL A 332 1.27 -26.38 -8.10
CA VAL A 332 1.24 -25.47 -6.95
C VAL A 332 -0.03 -24.63 -6.98
N ASP A 333 -0.71 -24.57 -5.83
CA ASP A 333 -1.81 -23.65 -5.61
C ASP A 333 -1.25 -22.25 -5.30
N THR A 334 -1.63 -21.28 -6.13
CA THR A 334 -1.23 -19.88 -5.98
C THR A 334 -2.32 -19.01 -5.36
N SER A 335 -3.50 -19.58 -5.05
CA SER A 335 -4.71 -18.88 -4.62
C SER A 335 -4.50 -17.97 -3.41
N ALA A 336 -3.60 -18.33 -2.50
CA ALA A 336 -3.29 -17.54 -1.32
C ALA A 336 -2.68 -16.18 -1.66
N LEU A 337 -1.91 -16.09 -2.76
CA LEU A 337 -1.24 -14.87 -3.20
C LEU A 337 -1.99 -14.20 -4.36
N THR A 338 -2.36 -14.98 -5.37
CA THR A 338 -2.94 -14.44 -6.62
C THR A 338 -4.46 -14.33 -6.57
N GLY A 339 -5.09 -15.07 -5.65
CA GLY A 339 -6.55 -15.23 -5.59
C GLY A 339 -7.10 -16.21 -6.64
N GLU A 340 -6.25 -16.83 -7.46
CA GLU A 340 -6.65 -17.75 -8.53
C GLU A 340 -6.81 -19.17 -8.03
N SER A 341 -7.91 -19.84 -8.39
CA SER A 341 -8.22 -21.20 -7.91
C SER A 341 -7.64 -22.32 -8.78
N VAL A 342 -7.04 -22.00 -9.93
CA VAL A 342 -6.45 -23.00 -10.84
C VAL A 342 -4.98 -23.21 -10.46
N PRO A 343 -4.58 -24.44 -10.09
CA PRO A 343 -3.18 -24.72 -9.78
C PRO A 343 -2.28 -24.53 -10.99
N ARG A 344 -1.06 -24.01 -10.76
CA ARG A 344 -0.03 -23.79 -11.77
C ARG A 344 0.95 -24.97 -11.78
N GLU A 345 1.34 -25.42 -12.95
CA GLU A 345 2.41 -26.43 -13.10
C GLU A 345 3.79 -25.80 -12.91
N VAL A 346 4.65 -26.45 -12.15
CA VAL A 346 6.05 -26.06 -11.91
C VAL A 346 6.99 -27.23 -12.15
N GLU A 347 8.05 -26.95 -12.89
CA GLU A 347 9.11 -27.87 -13.25
C GLU A 347 10.49 -27.31 -12.90
N VAL A 348 11.53 -28.13 -13.07
CA VAL A 348 12.92 -27.72 -12.85
C VAL A 348 13.24 -26.46 -13.67
N GLY A 349 13.78 -25.47 -12.98
CA GLY A 349 14.11 -24.17 -13.55
C GLY A 349 13.02 -23.11 -13.41
N ASN A 350 11.82 -23.44 -12.92
CA ASN A 350 10.78 -22.45 -12.61
C ASN A 350 10.99 -21.81 -11.23
N ASP A 351 10.62 -20.54 -11.13
CA ASP A 351 10.58 -19.82 -9.87
C ASP A 351 9.30 -20.16 -9.09
N VAL A 352 9.45 -20.31 -7.78
CA VAL A 352 8.37 -20.54 -6.82
C VAL A 352 8.47 -19.52 -5.71
N LEU A 353 7.31 -19.01 -5.30
CA LEU A 353 7.21 -17.96 -4.30
C LEU A 353 6.80 -18.56 -2.96
N SER A 354 7.29 -17.95 -1.88
CA SER A 354 6.80 -18.23 -0.53
C SER A 354 5.28 -18.11 -0.49
N GLY A 355 4.60 -19.02 0.22
CA GLY A 355 3.14 -19.05 0.36
C GLY A 355 2.39 -19.90 -0.67
N PHE A 356 3.02 -20.32 -1.78
CA PHE A 356 2.45 -21.33 -2.68
C PHE A 356 2.21 -22.64 -1.93
N VAL A 357 1.12 -23.35 -2.22
CA VAL A 357 0.86 -24.66 -1.62
C VAL A 357 1.15 -25.76 -2.63
N ASN A 358 2.12 -26.61 -2.32
CA ASN A 358 2.46 -27.73 -3.17
C ASN A 358 1.35 -28.80 -3.11
N GLN A 359 0.94 -29.39 -4.24
CA GLN A 359 -0.18 -30.34 -4.25
C GLN A 359 0.24 -31.80 -4.30
N ASN A 360 1.07 -32.21 -5.26
CA ASN A 360 1.16 -33.64 -5.64
C ASN A 360 2.58 -34.24 -5.63
N GLY A 361 3.62 -33.43 -5.85
CA GLY A 361 5.01 -33.88 -6.04
C GLY A 361 5.89 -33.40 -4.90
N VAL A 362 7.12 -33.93 -4.77
CA VAL A 362 8.11 -33.36 -3.85
C VAL A 362 8.99 -32.42 -4.66
N LEU A 363 9.15 -31.18 -4.17
CA LEU A 363 9.98 -30.17 -4.82
C LEU A 363 11.23 -29.93 -3.96
N THR A 364 12.40 -29.99 -4.60
CA THR A 364 13.63 -29.42 -4.03
C THR A 364 13.79 -28.03 -4.62
N ILE A 365 13.86 -27.01 -3.77
CA ILE A 365 13.92 -25.61 -4.16
C ILE A 365 15.21 -25.01 -3.60
N GLU A 366 15.99 -24.35 -4.45
CA GLU A 366 17.14 -23.53 -4.04
C GLU A 366 16.63 -22.14 -3.63
N VAL A 367 16.93 -21.75 -2.39
CA VAL A 367 16.48 -20.46 -1.83
C VAL A 367 17.19 -19.31 -2.50
N THR A 368 16.43 -18.32 -2.97
CA THR A 368 16.96 -17.15 -3.69
C THR A 368 16.90 -15.86 -2.88
N LYS A 369 16.05 -15.81 -1.83
CA LYS A 369 15.84 -14.64 -0.98
C LYS A 369 15.83 -15.00 0.50
N GLU A 370 16.30 -14.08 1.33
CA GLU A 370 16.16 -14.17 2.79
C GLU A 370 14.69 -14.03 3.22
N PHE A 371 14.36 -14.50 4.42
CA PHE A 371 13.00 -14.48 4.94
C PHE A 371 12.35 -13.08 4.96
N GLY A 372 13.10 -12.05 5.39
CA GLY A 372 12.61 -10.67 5.42
C GLY A 372 12.28 -10.10 4.03
N GLU A 373 12.91 -10.64 2.99
CA GLU A 373 12.73 -10.24 1.60
C GLU A 373 11.85 -11.20 0.79
N SER A 374 11.36 -12.26 1.41
CA SER A 374 10.43 -13.20 0.78
C SER A 374 9.12 -12.51 0.41
N THR A 375 8.47 -13.03 -0.63
CA THR A 375 7.18 -12.53 -1.15
C THR A 375 6.15 -12.36 -0.06
N VAL A 376 5.94 -13.40 0.76
CA VAL A 376 4.96 -13.34 1.85
C VAL A 376 5.35 -12.29 2.87
N SER A 377 6.61 -12.22 3.30
CA SER A 377 7.05 -11.20 4.26
C SER A 377 6.87 -9.78 3.72
N LYS A 378 7.19 -9.53 2.44
CA LYS A 378 6.93 -8.23 1.79
C LYS A 378 5.44 -7.93 1.72
N ILE A 379 4.59 -8.89 1.36
CA ILE A 379 3.12 -8.71 1.35
C ILE A 379 2.61 -8.39 2.75
N LEU A 380 3.07 -9.14 3.77
CA LEU A 380 2.67 -8.93 5.16
C LEU A 380 3.06 -7.53 5.63
N ASP A 381 4.30 -7.12 5.38
CA ASP A 381 4.79 -5.80 5.73
C ASP A 381 3.97 -4.73 5.00
N LEU A 382 3.78 -4.82 3.68
CA LEU A 382 2.98 -3.85 2.92
C LEU A 382 1.53 -3.73 3.44
N VAL A 383 0.86 -4.85 3.72
CA VAL A 383 -0.53 -4.86 4.21
C VAL A 383 -0.62 -4.31 5.64
N GLN A 384 0.29 -4.72 6.54
CA GLN A 384 0.34 -4.18 7.91
C GLN A 384 0.73 -2.70 7.92
N ASN A 385 1.50 -2.24 6.93
CA ASN A 385 1.99 -0.87 6.85
C ASN A 385 1.01 0.04 6.12
N ALA A 386 0.04 -0.50 5.38
CA ALA A 386 -0.89 0.28 4.57
C ALA A 386 -1.80 1.20 5.38
N SER A 387 -2.11 0.83 6.62
CA SER A 387 -2.83 1.66 7.58
C SER A 387 -2.11 2.97 7.94
N SER A 388 -0.79 3.07 7.73
CA SER A 388 -0.02 4.26 8.09
C SER A 388 -0.26 5.45 7.16
N LYS A 389 -0.74 5.22 5.93
CA LYS A 389 -1.08 6.27 4.97
C LYS A 389 -2.58 6.50 4.95
N LYS A 390 -3.05 7.31 5.91
CA LYS A 390 -4.47 7.54 6.18
C LYS A 390 -5.21 8.28 5.07
N ALA A 391 -6.42 7.81 4.77
CA ALA A 391 -7.33 8.40 3.81
C ALA A 391 -7.75 9.83 4.21
N PRO A 392 -7.97 10.74 3.24
CA PRO A 392 -8.63 12.02 3.51
C PRO A 392 -9.92 11.91 4.35
N THR A 393 -10.77 10.92 4.07
CA THR A 393 -11.99 10.68 4.86
C THR A 393 -11.68 10.20 6.27
N GLU A 394 -10.59 9.46 6.48
CA GLU A 394 -10.12 9.05 7.80
C GLU A 394 -9.60 10.27 8.60
N ASN A 395 -8.83 11.15 7.96
CA ASN A 395 -8.33 12.39 8.56
C ASN A 395 -9.45 13.38 8.90
N PHE A 396 -10.56 13.37 8.14
CA PHE A 396 -11.74 14.18 8.44
C PHE A 396 -12.29 13.86 9.84
N ILE A 397 -12.25 12.59 10.28
CA ILE A 397 -12.74 12.19 11.60
C ILE A 397 -11.94 12.81 12.74
N THR A 398 -10.61 12.84 12.61
CA THR A 398 -9.76 13.49 13.60
C THR A 398 -10.07 14.98 13.71
N LYS A 399 -10.33 15.66 12.58
CA LYS A 399 -10.74 17.06 12.57
C LYS A 399 -12.14 17.25 13.15
N PHE A 400 -13.08 16.41 12.74
CA PHE A 400 -14.47 16.44 13.21
C PHE A 400 -14.54 16.31 14.73
N ALA A 401 -13.90 15.30 15.32
CA ALA A 401 -13.92 15.08 16.76
C ALA A 401 -13.37 16.27 17.56
N ARG A 402 -12.35 16.98 17.02
CA ARG A 402 -11.73 18.14 17.67
C ARG A 402 -12.67 19.34 17.78
N TYR A 403 -13.52 19.57 16.78
CA TYR A 403 -14.49 20.67 16.79
C TYR A 403 -15.83 20.28 17.38
N TYR A 404 -16.26 19.05 17.14
CA TYR A 404 -17.59 18.56 17.51
C TYR A 404 -17.77 18.53 19.04
N THR A 405 -16.83 17.97 19.80
CA THR A 405 -17.01 17.80 21.25
C THR A 405 -17.14 19.14 21.99
N PRO A 406 -16.29 20.16 21.77
CA PRO A 406 -16.49 21.47 22.38
C PRO A 406 -17.84 22.12 22.03
N VAL A 407 -18.28 22.02 20.76
CA VAL A 407 -19.57 22.58 20.31
C VAL A 407 -20.73 21.93 21.07
N VAL A 408 -20.73 20.61 21.21
CA VAL A 408 -21.77 19.90 21.95
C VAL A 408 -21.76 20.28 23.43
N VAL A 409 -20.59 20.31 24.07
CA VAL A 409 -20.50 20.66 25.50
C VAL A 409 -21.00 22.08 25.77
N ILE A 410 -20.62 23.04 24.91
CA ILE A 410 -21.11 24.42 25.00
C ILE A 410 -22.63 24.46 24.78
N THR A 411 -23.14 23.71 23.80
CA THR A 411 -24.59 23.64 23.52
C THR A 411 -25.35 23.03 24.70
N ALA A 412 -24.83 21.97 25.32
CA ALA A 412 -25.41 21.35 26.50
C ALA A 412 -25.41 22.31 27.70
N ALA A 413 -24.33 23.06 27.91
CA ALA A 413 -24.28 24.09 28.96
C ALA A 413 -25.33 25.18 28.71
N ILE A 414 -25.47 25.65 27.46
CA ILE A 414 -26.51 26.59 27.06
C ILE A 414 -27.90 26.01 27.36
N MET A 415 -28.16 24.76 26.98
CA MET A 415 -29.43 24.09 27.25
C MET A 415 -29.72 23.92 28.75
N ALA A 416 -28.70 23.67 29.57
CA ALA A 416 -28.85 23.50 31.01
C ALA A 416 -29.22 24.81 31.72
N PHE A 417 -28.66 25.94 31.29
CA PHE A 417 -28.74 27.20 32.04
C PHE A 417 -29.64 28.27 31.42
N ILE A 418 -29.80 28.34 30.09
CA ILE A 418 -30.54 29.45 29.45
C ILE A 418 -32.08 29.26 29.53
N PRO A 419 -32.66 28.12 29.10
CA PRO A 419 -34.11 27.96 29.10
C PRO A 419 -34.79 28.13 30.47
N PRO A 420 -34.24 27.60 31.60
CA PRO A 420 -34.78 27.87 32.94
C PRO A 420 -34.86 29.34 33.34
N LEU A 421 -34.01 30.20 32.76
CA LEU A 421 -33.98 31.64 33.07
C LEU A 421 -35.01 32.44 32.27
N ILE A 422 -35.52 31.90 31.17
CA ILE A 422 -36.38 32.62 30.21
C ILE A 422 -37.81 32.04 30.20
N LEU A 423 -37.96 30.72 30.39
CA LEU A 423 -39.25 30.02 30.33
C LEU A 423 -39.86 29.90 31.74
N GLU A 424 -40.90 30.69 31.98
CA GLU A 424 -41.70 30.62 33.21
C GLU A 424 -42.28 29.20 33.41
N GLY A 425 -42.05 28.61 34.59
CA GLY A 425 -42.56 27.29 34.96
C GLY A 425 -41.62 26.10 34.71
N SER A 426 -40.42 26.32 34.17
CA SER A 426 -39.43 25.26 33.96
C SER A 426 -38.45 25.10 35.15
N THR A 427 -38.05 23.86 35.45
CA THR A 427 -37.13 23.59 36.57
C THR A 427 -35.69 23.39 36.06
N PHE A 428 -34.70 23.86 36.84
CA PHE A 428 -33.29 23.62 36.54
C PHE A 428 -32.96 22.12 36.47
N SER A 429 -33.56 21.31 37.36
CA SER A 429 -33.33 19.86 37.37
C SER A 429 -33.70 19.20 36.04
N GLU A 430 -34.82 19.61 35.44
CA GLU A 430 -35.30 19.08 34.15
C GLU A 430 -34.38 19.47 32.98
N TRP A 431 -33.97 20.73 32.90
CA TRP A 431 -33.09 21.18 31.80
C TRP A 431 -31.65 20.68 31.96
N ILE A 432 -31.17 20.54 33.20
CA ILE A 432 -29.91 19.83 33.49
C ILE A 432 -30.03 18.38 33.02
N TYR A 433 -31.12 17.68 33.35
CA TYR A 433 -31.35 16.31 32.88
C TYR A 433 -31.30 16.22 31.34
N ARG A 434 -32.02 17.09 30.64
CA ARG A 434 -32.02 17.14 29.15
C ARG A 434 -30.62 17.41 28.59
N ALA A 435 -29.85 18.30 29.22
CA ALA A 435 -28.47 18.57 28.82
C ALA A 435 -27.54 17.36 29.04
N LEU A 436 -27.72 16.62 30.13
CA LEU A 436 -26.96 15.39 30.39
C LEU A 436 -27.30 14.30 29.36
N VAL A 437 -28.60 14.11 29.04
CA VAL A 437 -29.05 13.23 27.94
C VAL A 437 -28.38 13.64 26.62
N PHE A 438 -28.39 14.95 26.29
CA PHE A 438 -27.77 15.48 25.08
C PHE A 438 -26.26 15.18 25.01
N LEU A 439 -25.53 15.32 26.12
CA LEU A 439 -24.10 14.99 26.19
C LEU A 439 -23.85 13.50 25.91
N VAL A 440 -24.66 12.59 26.47
CA VAL A 440 -24.53 11.14 26.25
C VAL A 440 -24.76 10.78 24.77
N ILE A 441 -25.84 11.30 24.16
CA ILE A 441 -26.16 11.03 22.74
C ILE A 441 -25.03 11.50 21.82
N SER A 442 -24.28 12.52 22.23
CA SER A 442 -23.33 13.18 21.35
C SER A 442 -22.12 12.33 20.95
N CYS A 443 -21.73 11.27 21.67
CA CYS A 443 -20.46 10.56 21.40
C CYS A 443 -20.33 10.08 19.94
N PRO A 444 -19.40 10.60 19.10
CA PRO A 444 -19.25 10.14 17.70
C PRO A 444 -18.59 8.75 17.55
N CYS A 445 -18.86 7.84 18.48
CA CYS A 445 -18.32 6.50 18.62
C CYS A 445 -18.42 5.69 17.31
N ALA A 446 -19.62 5.60 16.72
CA ALA A 446 -19.88 4.86 15.49
C ALA A 446 -19.02 5.31 14.30
N LEU A 447 -18.82 6.62 14.19
CA LEU A 447 -18.09 7.24 13.10
C LEU A 447 -16.58 6.99 13.24
N VAL A 448 -16.07 7.15 14.47
CA VAL A 448 -14.65 7.00 14.80
C VAL A 448 -14.16 5.57 14.58
N VAL A 449 -14.98 4.57 14.90
CA VAL A 449 -14.60 3.16 14.79
C VAL A 449 -14.82 2.61 13.38
N SER A 450 -15.95 2.93 12.74
CA SER A 450 -16.35 2.23 11.50
C SER A 450 -15.58 2.64 10.25
N ILE A 451 -15.04 3.87 10.19
CA ILE A 451 -14.36 4.38 8.99
C ILE A 451 -12.97 3.73 8.79
N PRO A 452 -12.05 3.74 9.78
CA PRO A 452 -10.77 3.03 9.64
C PRO A 452 -10.97 1.54 9.36
N LEU A 453 -11.98 0.92 10.00
CA LEU A 453 -12.30 -0.49 9.79
C LEU A 453 -12.79 -0.77 8.37
N GLY A 454 -13.58 0.13 7.78
CA GLY A 454 -14.03 0.04 6.40
C GLY A 454 -12.87 0.07 5.39
N PHE A 455 -11.94 1.00 5.56
CA PHE A 455 -10.74 1.09 4.72
C PHE A 455 -9.82 -0.11 4.88
N PHE A 456 -9.59 -0.55 6.12
CA PHE A 456 -8.78 -1.73 6.40
C PHE A 456 -9.41 -3.00 5.81
N GLY A 457 -10.73 -3.13 5.90
CA GLY A 457 -11.46 -4.21 5.23
C GLY A 457 -11.37 -4.14 3.70
N GLY A 458 -11.31 -2.94 3.12
CA GLY A 458 -11.11 -2.73 1.68
C GLY A 458 -9.73 -3.16 1.20
N ILE A 459 -8.68 -2.79 1.95
CA ILE A 459 -7.30 -3.20 1.67
C ILE A 459 -7.18 -4.72 1.80
N GLY A 460 -7.67 -5.31 2.90
CA GLY A 460 -7.63 -6.77 3.08
C GLY A 460 -8.44 -7.53 2.03
N GLY A 461 -9.55 -6.96 1.56
CA GLY A 461 -10.34 -7.49 0.45
C GLY A 461 -9.58 -7.42 -0.89
N ALA A 462 -8.90 -6.31 -1.17
CA ALA A 462 -8.07 -6.15 -2.37
C ALA A 462 -6.91 -7.15 -2.39
N SER A 463 -6.22 -7.33 -1.26
CA SER A 463 -5.10 -8.27 -1.15
C SER A 463 -5.51 -9.70 -1.49
N LYS A 464 -6.69 -10.14 -1.04
CA LYS A 464 -7.26 -11.46 -1.40
C LYS A 464 -7.53 -11.65 -2.89
N SER A 465 -7.72 -10.56 -3.63
CA SER A 465 -8.04 -10.60 -5.06
C SER A 465 -6.82 -10.41 -5.94
N GLY A 466 -5.60 -10.46 -5.38
CA GLY A 466 -4.38 -10.23 -6.16
C GLY A 466 -3.92 -8.77 -6.19
N VAL A 467 -4.50 -7.87 -5.39
CA VAL A 467 -4.25 -6.42 -5.46
C VAL A 467 -3.74 -5.89 -4.12
N LEU A 468 -2.46 -5.54 -4.04
CA LEU A 468 -1.86 -4.94 -2.85
C LEU A 468 -1.96 -3.43 -2.91
N ILE A 469 -2.46 -2.82 -1.84
CA ILE A 469 -2.62 -1.36 -1.74
C ILE A 469 -1.84 -0.88 -0.51
N LYS A 470 -0.85 0.00 -0.72
CA LYS A 470 0.06 0.48 0.34
C LYS A 470 -0.54 1.54 1.28
N GLY A 471 -1.81 1.89 1.12
CA GLY A 471 -2.38 3.06 1.79
C GLY A 471 -3.89 3.17 1.67
N SER A 472 -4.57 3.54 2.75
CA SER A 472 -6.01 3.87 2.68
C SER A 472 -6.25 5.14 1.84
N ASN A 473 -5.27 6.05 1.78
CA ASN A 473 -5.26 7.19 0.87
C ASN A 473 -5.30 6.80 -0.62
N TYR A 474 -4.59 5.75 -1.02
CA TYR A 474 -4.57 5.29 -2.42
C TYR A 474 -5.84 4.53 -2.77
N LEU A 475 -6.36 3.71 -1.84
CA LEU A 475 -7.68 3.09 -1.99
C LEU A 475 -8.79 4.14 -2.16
N GLU A 476 -8.72 5.23 -1.40
CA GLU A 476 -9.65 6.35 -1.58
C GLU A 476 -9.43 7.07 -2.92
N ALA A 477 -8.17 7.36 -3.27
CA ALA A 477 -7.79 8.05 -4.51
C ALA A 477 -8.29 7.33 -5.77
N LEU A 478 -8.29 6.00 -5.79
CA LEU A 478 -8.86 5.20 -6.89
C LEU A 478 -10.30 5.57 -7.26
N ASN A 479 -11.10 6.06 -6.30
CA ASN A 479 -12.47 6.48 -6.58
C ASN A 479 -12.57 7.74 -7.45
N ASP A 480 -11.51 8.55 -7.47
CA ASP A 480 -11.46 9.82 -8.20
C ASP A 480 -10.59 9.70 -9.47
N VAL A 481 -10.02 8.52 -9.75
CA VAL A 481 -9.29 8.24 -11.00
C VAL A 481 -10.24 8.29 -12.19
N LYS A 482 -9.88 9.11 -13.19
CA LYS A 482 -10.62 9.27 -14.45
C LYS A 482 -9.76 9.08 -15.70
N TYR A 483 -8.45 9.16 -15.56
CA TYR A 483 -7.49 8.93 -16.63
C TYR A 483 -6.61 7.78 -16.19
N ILE A 484 -6.47 6.77 -17.04
CA ILE A 484 -5.53 5.67 -16.81
C ILE A 484 -4.56 5.64 -17.97
N VAL A 485 -3.29 5.75 -17.63
CA VAL A 485 -2.18 5.77 -18.56
C VAL A 485 -1.42 4.46 -18.41
N PHE A 486 -1.26 3.74 -19.49
CA PHE A 486 -0.59 2.44 -19.52
C PHE A 486 0.75 2.56 -20.20
N ASP A 487 1.77 1.93 -19.64
CA ASP A 487 2.88 1.46 -20.45
C ASP A 487 2.39 0.32 -21.37
N LYS A 488 3.08 0.12 -22.50
CA LYS A 488 2.76 -0.97 -23.42
C LYS A 488 3.44 -2.27 -22.96
N THR A 489 4.77 -2.27 -22.94
CA THR A 489 5.60 -3.48 -22.86
C THR A 489 5.53 -4.06 -21.46
N GLY A 490 5.25 -5.35 -21.32
CA GLY A 490 5.12 -6.02 -20.01
C GLY A 490 3.84 -5.63 -19.22
N THR A 491 3.11 -4.60 -19.67
CA THR A 491 1.89 -4.11 -19.03
C THR A 491 0.65 -4.57 -19.78
N LEU A 492 0.43 -4.07 -21.00
CA LEU A 492 -0.69 -4.49 -21.87
C LEU A 492 -0.33 -5.69 -22.75
N THR A 493 0.97 -5.92 -22.92
CA THR A 493 1.56 -7.02 -23.68
C THR A 493 2.41 -7.91 -22.77
N LYS A 494 2.70 -9.13 -23.22
CA LYS A 494 3.43 -10.15 -22.44
C LYS A 494 4.92 -9.82 -22.27
N GLY A 495 5.46 -8.84 -23.02
CA GLY A 495 6.89 -8.52 -23.03
C GLY A 495 7.73 -9.61 -23.71
N VAL A 496 7.08 -10.56 -24.40
CA VAL A 496 7.71 -11.68 -25.09
C VAL A 496 7.44 -11.52 -26.58
N PHE A 497 8.52 -11.28 -27.33
CA PHE A 497 8.44 -11.17 -28.78
C PHE A 497 8.16 -12.54 -29.41
N LYS A 498 7.23 -12.56 -30.36
CA LYS A 498 6.89 -13.75 -31.14
C LYS A 498 6.86 -13.43 -32.62
N VAL A 499 7.29 -14.40 -33.43
CA VAL A 499 7.09 -14.37 -34.88
C VAL A 499 5.59 -14.46 -35.15
N THR A 500 5.02 -13.38 -35.69
CA THR A 500 3.57 -13.28 -35.95
C THR A 500 3.23 -13.47 -37.41
N LYS A 501 4.14 -13.10 -38.31
CA LYS A 501 3.96 -13.24 -39.76
C LYS A 501 5.31 -13.45 -40.43
N MET A 502 5.31 -14.25 -41.50
CA MET A 502 6.46 -14.46 -42.38
C MET A 502 5.97 -14.26 -43.81
N GLU A 503 6.74 -13.51 -44.60
CA GLU A 503 6.42 -13.16 -45.97
C GLU A 503 7.68 -13.35 -46.83
N PRO A 504 7.84 -14.52 -47.46
CA PRO A 504 9.00 -14.84 -48.28
C PRO A 504 8.87 -14.20 -49.67
N SER A 505 10.02 -13.97 -50.31
CA SER A 505 10.10 -13.57 -51.71
C SER A 505 9.72 -14.73 -52.65
N GLU A 506 9.39 -14.41 -53.91
CA GLU A 506 9.10 -15.44 -54.93
C GLU A 506 10.24 -16.46 -55.04
N GLY A 507 9.92 -17.74 -54.88
CA GLY A 507 10.89 -18.84 -54.94
C GLY A 507 11.47 -19.29 -53.60
N ILE A 508 11.11 -18.66 -52.48
CA ILE A 508 11.53 -19.06 -51.12
C ILE A 508 10.32 -19.50 -50.30
N THR A 509 10.50 -20.56 -49.51
CA THR A 509 9.48 -21.05 -48.58
C THR A 509 9.58 -20.36 -47.21
N ASN A 510 8.48 -20.38 -46.44
CA ASN A 510 8.49 -19.88 -45.05
C ASN A 510 9.53 -20.61 -44.18
N GLU A 511 9.76 -21.90 -44.44
CA GLU A 511 10.72 -22.71 -43.70
C GLU A 511 12.15 -22.29 -43.99
N GLU A 512 12.49 -22.06 -45.27
CA GLU A 512 13.81 -21.55 -45.68
C GLU A 512 14.07 -20.13 -45.17
N LEU A 513 13.07 -19.24 -45.23
CA LEU A 513 13.19 -17.88 -44.69
C LEU A 513 13.50 -17.89 -43.19
N LEU A 514 12.78 -18.73 -42.44
CA LEU A 514 12.97 -18.87 -41.00
C LEU A 514 14.31 -19.52 -40.67
N GLU A 515 14.75 -20.49 -41.46
CA GLU A 515 16.05 -21.14 -41.33
C GLU A 515 17.19 -20.13 -41.55
N TYR A 516 17.15 -19.34 -42.63
CA TYR A 516 18.15 -18.30 -42.89
C TYR A 516 18.19 -17.24 -41.79
N ALA A 517 17.02 -16.76 -41.33
CA ALA A 517 16.96 -15.82 -40.21
C ALA A 517 17.52 -16.43 -38.91
N THR A 518 17.27 -17.71 -38.67
CA THR A 518 17.74 -18.42 -37.48
C THR A 518 19.26 -18.55 -37.47
N PHE A 519 19.86 -18.89 -38.60
CA PHE A 519 21.32 -18.95 -38.72
C PHE A 519 21.98 -17.58 -38.55
N ALA A 520 21.37 -16.53 -39.11
CA ALA A 520 21.87 -15.17 -38.96
C ALA A 520 21.81 -14.64 -37.51
N GLU A 521 20.85 -15.13 -36.72
CA GLU A 521 20.60 -14.66 -35.36
C GLU A 521 21.10 -15.64 -34.29
N VAL A 522 21.86 -16.69 -34.67
CA VAL A 522 22.19 -17.79 -33.73
C VAL A 522 23.00 -17.33 -32.52
N TYR A 523 23.94 -16.39 -32.71
CA TYR A 523 24.83 -15.88 -31.67
C TYR A 523 24.31 -14.61 -31.01
N SER A 524 23.18 -14.08 -31.49
CA SER A 524 22.58 -12.86 -30.96
C SER A 524 21.78 -13.18 -29.69
N ASN A 525 22.06 -12.41 -28.63
CA ASN A 525 21.31 -12.47 -27.38
C ASN A 525 20.09 -11.53 -27.39
N HIS A 526 19.81 -10.86 -28.50
CA HIS A 526 18.70 -9.93 -28.60
C HIS A 526 17.34 -10.68 -28.48
N PRO A 527 16.31 -10.10 -27.81
CA PRO A 527 14.99 -10.74 -27.69
C PRO A 527 14.35 -11.12 -29.04
N ILE A 528 14.61 -10.33 -30.08
CA ILE A 528 14.20 -10.61 -31.47
C ILE A 528 14.86 -11.92 -31.97
N ALA A 529 16.17 -12.08 -31.81
CA ALA A 529 16.92 -13.27 -32.18
C ALA A 529 16.40 -14.52 -31.46
N GLN A 530 16.13 -14.40 -30.15
CA GLN A 530 15.54 -15.47 -29.35
C GLN A 530 14.16 -15.88 -29.87
N SER A 531 13.32 -14.92 -30.29
CA SER A 531 11.99 -15.20 -30.83
C SER A 531 12.03 -15.96 -32.16
N ILE A 532 13.00 -15.65 -33.03
CA ILE A 532 13.24 -16.34 -34.30
C ILE A 532 13.72 -17.78 -34.04
N ARG A 533 14.73 -17.96 -33.18
CA ARG A 533 15.23 -19.29 -32.79
C ARG A 533 14.13 -20.17 -32.18
N LYS A 534 13.29 -19.59 -31.31
CA LYS A 534 12.17 -20.30 -30.69
C LYS A 534 11.11 -20.71 -31.71
N ALA A 535 10.88 -19.90 -32.73
CA ALA A 535 9.95 -20.24 -33.82
C ALA A 535 10.49 -21.37 -34.73
N TYR A 536 11.82 -21.49 -34.89
CA TYR A 536 12.44 -22.55 -35.69
C TYR A 536 12.30 -23.94 -35.07
N GLY A 537 12.47 -24.05 -33.74
CA GLY A 537 12.13 -25.28 -32.98
C GLY A 537 12.98 -26.52 -33.28
N LYS A 538 14.02 -26.43 -34.13
CA LYS A 538 14.95 -27.51 -34.47
C LYS A 538 16.34 -27.23 -33.85
N SER A 539 17.13 -28.29 -33.67
CA SER A 539 18.54 -28.17 -33.25
C SER A 539 19.36 -27.49 -34.34
N ILE A 540 20.12 -26.46 -33.95
CA ILE A 540 20.99 -25.70 -34.85
C ILE A 540 22.38 -26.32 -34.77
N ASP A 541 22.95 -26.75 -35.91
CA ASP A 541 24.36 -27.14 -35.96
C ASP A 541 25.19 -25.87 -36.08
N GLU A 542 25.90 -25.49 -35.02
CA GLU A 542 26.74 -24.28 -35.05
C GLU A 542 27.99 -24.45 -35.94
N LYS A 543 28.37 -25.68 -36.30
CA LYS A 543 29.60 -25.97 -37.04
C LYS A 543 29.54 -25.59 -38.52
N ILE A 544 28.36 -25.28 -39.05
CA ILE A 544 28.16 -24.87 -40.44
C ILE A 544 28.30 -23.35 -40.64
N ILE A 545 28.54 -22.59 -39.56
CA ILE A 545 28.69 -21.14 -39.58
C ILE A 545 30.18 -20.81 -39.68
N ASP A 546 30.57 -20.22 -40.81
CA ASP A 546 31.96 -19.91 -41.12
C ASP A 546 32.38 -18.57 -40.50
N GLU A 547 31.52 -17.54 -40.62
CA GLU A 547 31.78 -16.18 -40.17
C GLU A 547 30.52 -15.54 -39.58
N TYR A 548 30.67 -14.71 -38.53
CA TYR A 548 29.60 -13.96 -37.89
C TYR A 548 30.04 -12.51 -37.65
N SER A 549 29.20 -11.56 -38.04
CA SER A 549 29.40 -10.13 -37.80
C SER A 549 28.10 -9.46 -37.36
N GLU A 550 28.13 -8.72 -36.27
CA GLU A 550 26.99 -7.96 -35.77
C GLU A 550 27.23 -6.46 -35.96
N ILE A 551 26.31 -5.80 -36.66
CA ILE A 551 26.37 -4.38 -36.97
C ILE A 551 25.33 -3.68 -36.10
N SER A 552 25.81 -3.04 -35.03
CA SER A 552 24.95 -2.37 -34.05
C SER A 552 23.98 -1.39 -34.71
N GLY A 553 22.71 -1.49 -34.34
CA GLY A 553 21.61 -0.69 -34.90
C GLY A 553 21.21 -1.01 -36.35
N HIS A 554 21.77 -2.05 -36.97
CA HIS A 554 21.44 -2.49 -38.33
C HIS A 554 20.97 -3.94 -38.36
N GLY A 555 21.74 -4.88 -37.81
CA GLY A 555 21.44 -6.31 -37.81
C GLY A 555 22.71 -7.17 -37.83
N THR A 556 22.56 -8.44 -38.21
CA THR A 556 23.63 -9.43 -38.30
C THR A 556 23.91 -9.84 -39.75
N VAL A 557 25.16 -10.22 -40.00
CA VAL A 557 25.64 -10.79 -41.26
C VAL A 557 26.40 -12.06 -40.93
N VAL A 558 26.04 -13.16 -41.58
CA VAL A 558 26.67 -14.46 -41.35
C VAL A 558 27.00 -15.15 -42.66
N LYS A 559 28.03 -16.00 -42.63
CA LYS A 559 28.36 -16.86 -43.74
C LYS A 559 28.14 -18.32 -43.34
N VAL A 560 27.27 -19.01 -44.08
CA VAL A 560 26.85 -20.38 -43.78
C VAL A 560 26.93 -21.22 -45.04
N GLN A 561 27.76 -22.27 -45.02
CA GLN A 561 27.97 -23.17 -46.17
C GLN A 561 28.31 -22.42 -47.48
N GLY A 562 29.09 -21.34 -47.38
CA GLY A 562 29.48 -20.51 -48.52
C GLY A 562 28.43 -19.48 -48.99
N LYS A 563 27.23 -19.44 -48.39
CA LYS A 563 26.20 -18.40 -48.63
C LYS A 563 26.33 -17.27 -47.63
N GLU A 564 26.15 -16.04 -48.08
CA GLU A 564 26.16 -14.84 -47.23
C GLU A 564 24.73 -14.43 -46.89
N ILE A 565 24.38 -14.44 -45.60
CA ILE A 565 23.02 -14.17 -45.10
C ILE A 565 23.02 -12.88 -44.29
N PHE A 566 22.10 -11.99 -44.61
CA PHE A 566 21.88 -10.72 -43.92
C PHE A 566 20.53 -10.76 -43.21
N ALA A 567 20.49 -10.48 -41.91
CA ALA A 567 19.26 -10.33 -41.14
C ALA A 567 19.26 -9.01 -40.37
N GLY A 568 18.28 -8.13 -40.61
CA GLY A 568 18.28 -6.83 -39.95
C GLY A 568 17.16 -5.90 -40.38
N ASN A 569 17.31 -4.62 -40.02
CA ASN A 569 16.33 -3.58 -40.37
C ASN A 569 16.56 -3.05 -41.80
N ALA A 570 15.65 -2.17 -42.25
CA ALA A 570 15.73 -1.52 -43.56
C ALA A 570 17.04 -0.73 -43.81
N LYS A 571 17.77 -0.31 -42.76
CA LYS A 571 19.06 0.39 -42.91
C LYS A 571 20.15 -0.58 -43.35
N LEU A 572 20.14 -1.83 -42.85
CA LEU A 572 21.08 -2.87 -43.28
C LEU A 572 20.90 -3.16 -44.78
N MET A 573 19.67 -3.37 -45.22
CA MET A 573 19.36 -3.64 -46.64
C MET A 573 19.83 -2.51 -47.57
N LYS A 574 19.64 -1.24 -47.15
CA LYS A 574 20.14 -0.08 -47.91
C LYS A 574 21.66 0.01 -47.93
N LYS A 575 22.32 -0.33 -46.82
CA LYS A 575 23.79 -0.29 -46.70
C LYS A 575 24.46 -1.28 -47.65
N GLU A 576 23.89 -2.47 -47.78
CA GLU A 576 24.40 -3.53 -48.64
C GLU A 576 23.83 -3.49 -50.09
N ASN A 577 23.16 -2.40 -50.48
CA ASN A 577 22.54 -2.20 -51.80
C ASN A 577 21.53 -3.29 -52.23
N ILE A 578 20.84 -3.90 -51.26
CA ILE A 578 19.86 -4.95 -51.52
C ILE A 578 18.52 -4.29 -51.88
N THR A 579 17.95 -4.67 -53.03
CA THR A 579 16.66 -4.13 -53.48
C THR A 579 15.53 -4.84 -52.74
N PHE A 580 14.76 -4.08 -51.95
CA PHE A 580 13.61 -4.60 -51.22
C PHE A 580 12.42 -3.65 -51.32
N LYS A 581 11.20 -4.20 -51.22
CA LYS A 581 9.98 -3.41 -51.06
C LYS A 581 9.69 -3.24 -49.58
N GLN A 582 9.61 -1.99 -49.11
CA GLN A 582 9.29 -1.72 -47.71
C GLN A 582 7.81 -2.10 -47.44
N PRO A 583 7.55 -3.11 -46.58
CA PRO A 583 6.18 -3.54 -46.29
C PRO A 583 5.47 -2.51 -45.42
N GLU A 584 4.19 -2.23 -45.71
CA GLU A 584 3.28 -1.53 -44.81
C GLU A 584 2.64 -2.54 -43.84
N THR A 585 3.48 -3.20 -43.04
CA THR A 585 3.02 -4.21 -42.08
C THR A 585 3.36 -3.74 -40.66
N VAL A 586 2.41 -3.94 -39.74
CA VAL A 586 2.55 -3.56 -38.33
C VAL A 586 3.44 -4.57 -37.62
N GLY A 587 4.53 -4.10 -37.01
CA GLY A 587 5.44 -4.90 -36.19
C GLY A 587 6.90 -4.52 -36.42
N THR A 588 7.80 -5.12 -35.65
CA THR A 588 9.24 -5.04 -35.89
C THR A 588 9.59 -5.96 -37.06
N LEU A 589 10.10 -5.35 -38.14
CA LEU A 589 10.46 -6.07 -39.37
C LEU A 589 11.94 -6.49 -39.31
N VAL A 590 12.17 -7.80 -39.44
CA VAL A 590 13.48 -8.37 -39.71
C VAL A 590 13.51 -8.77 -41.18
N HIS A 591 14.22 -8.00 -41.97
CA HIS A 591 14.48 -8.28 -43.38
C HIS A 591 15.58 -9.32 -43.49
N VAL A 592 15.40 -10.30 -44.37
CA VAL A 592 16.37 -11.36 -44.64
C VAL A 592 16.79 -11.29 -46.10
N ALA A 593 18.08 -11.43 -46.36
CA ALA A 593 18.63 -11.53 -47.69
C ALA A 593 19.74 -12.58 -47.75
N VAL A 594 19.90 -13.23 -48.90
CA VAL A 594 20.87 -14.31 -49.13
C VAL A 594 21.62 -14.01 -50.42
N ASP A 595 22.95 -14.04 -50.38
CA ASP A 595 23.85 -13.77 -51.50
C ASP A 595 23.54 -12.44 -52.24
N GLY A 596 23.10 -11.43 -51.49
CA GLY A 596 22.72 -10.10 -52.00
C GLY A 596 21.31 -10.00 -52.59
N GLU A 597 20.56 -11.11 -52.64
CA GLU A 597 19.16 -11.13 -53.08
C GLU A 597 18.19 -11.12 -51.90
N TYR A 598 17.10 -10.38 -52.02
CA TYR A 598 16.13 -10.21 -50.94
C TYR A 598 15.26 -11.47 -50.77
N ALA A 599 15.37 -12.13 -49.61
CA ALA A 599 14.72 -13.41 -49.35
C ALA A 599 13.32 -13.28 -48.74
N GLY A 600 13.03 -12.16 -48.08
CA GLY A 600 11.73 -11.89 -47.48
C GLY A 600 11.85 -11.12 -46.16
N TYR A 601 10.77 -11.11 -45.38
CA TYR A 601 10.78 -10.51 -44.05
C TYR A 601 9.97 -11.29 -43.02
N ILE A 602 10.39 -11.16 -41.77
CA ILE A 602 9.74 -11.72 -40.60
C ILE A 602 9.19 -10.58 -39.76
N VAL A 603 7.92 -10.66 -39.41
CA VAL A 603 7.24 -9.70 -38.53
C VAL A 603 7.25 -10.24 -37.12
N ILE A 604 7.88 -9.50 -36.23
CA ILE A 604 7.96 -9.80 -34.82
C ILE A 604 7.19 -8.74 -34.07
N SER A 605 6.26 -9.16 -33.23
CA SER A 605 5.53 -8.25 -32.37
C SER A 605 5.42 -8.85 -30.97
N ASP A 606 5.22 -7.94 -30.02
CA ASP A 606 4.93 -8.31 -28.65
C ASP A 606 3.47 -8.74 -28.55
N GLU A 607 3.22 -9.88 -27.91
CA GLU A 607 1.90 -10.46 -27.83
C GLU A 607 1.04 -9.71 -26.81
N VAL A 608 -0.15 -9.26 -27.20
CA VAL A 608 -1.12 -8.64 -26.28
C VAL A 608 -1.59 -9.67 -25.24
N LYS A 609 -1.72 -9.25 -23.97
CA LYS A 609 -2.26 -10.13 -22.92
C LYS A 609 -3.73 -10.43 -23.18
N GLU A 610 -4.15 -11.65 -22.86
CA GLU A 610 -5.48 -12.17 -23.18
C GLU A 610 -6.61 -11.34 -22.54
N ASP A 611 -6.37 -10.81 -21.35
CA ASP A 611 -7.33 -10.02 -20.59
C ASP A 611 -7.23 -8.50 -20.81
N SER A 612 -6.21 -8.00 -21.53
CA SER A 612 -6.00 -6.57 -21.75
C SER A 612 -7.21 -5.89 -22.39
N LYS A 613 -7.77 -6.49 -23.45
CA LYS A 613 -8.92 -5.92 -24.15
C LYS A 613 -10.16 -5.84 -23.25
N GLN A 614 -10.39 -6.89 -22.47
CA GLN A 614 -11.49 -6.93 -21.51
C GLN A 614 -11.28 -5.92 -20.37
N ALA A 615 -10.03 -5.75 -19.92
CA ALA A 615 -9.66 -4.77 -18.91
C ALA A 615 -10.04 -3.35 -19.38
N ILE A 616 -9.60 -2.93 -20.58
CA ILE A 616 -9.93 -1.61 -21.12
C ILE A 616 -11.44 -1.38 -21.22
N GLN A 617 -12.20 -2.39 -21.67
CA GLN A 617 -13.67 -2.31 -21.73
C GLN A 617 -14.30 -2.12 -20.34
N LYS A 618 -13.94 -2.96 -19.36
CA LYS A 618 -14.42 -2.84 -17.98
C LYS A 618 -14.06 -1.50 -17.34
N LEU A 619 -12.87 -0.97 -17.61
CA LEU A 619 -12.45 0.35 -17.10
C LEU A 619 -13.35 1.46 -17.65
N LYS A 620 -13.70 1.42 -18.93
CA LYS A 620 -14.65 2.37 -19.54
C LYS A 620 -16.05 2.24 -18.92
N GLU A 621 -16.55 1.03 -18.70
CA GLU A 621 -17.83 0.79 -17.99
C GLU A 621 -17.81 1.32 -16.55
N LEU A 622 -16.65 1.28 -15.89
CA LEU A 622 -16.43 1.85 -14.57
C LEU A 622 -16.31 3.39 -14.58
N GLY A 623 -16.52 4.04 -15.72
CA GLY A 623 -16.56 5.50 -15.82
C GLY A 623 -15.17 6.15 -15.76
N ILE A 624 -14.15 5.44 -16.24
CA ILE A 624 -12.88 6.03 -16.68
C ILE A 624 -13.16 6.81 -17.97
N LYS A 625 -12.74 8.08 -18.00
CA LYS A 625 -13.00 9.00 -19.11
C LYS A 625 -12.06 8.80 -20.28
N LYS A 626 -10.80 8.46 -20.00
CA LYS A 626 -9.75 8.33 -21.01
C LYS A 626 -8.77 7.22 -20.63
N THR A 627 -8.51 6.32 -21.57
CA THR A 627 -7.40 5.37 -21.49
C THR A 627 -6.33 5.73 -22.50
N VAL A 628 -5.11 5.96 -22.01
CA VAL A 628 -3.96 6.43 -22.81
C VAL A 628 -2.86 5.38 -22.76
N MET A 629 -2.18 5.13 -23.88
CA MET A 629 -0.98 4.29 -23.90
C MET A 629 0.26 5.11 -24.24
N LEU A 630 1.31 4.96 -23.44
CA LEU A 630 2.64 5.52 -23.68
C LEU A 630 3.59 4.38 -24.07
N THR A 631 4.37 4.57 -25.13
CA THR A 631 5.34 3.56 -25.56
C THR A 631 6.56 4.17 -26.24
N GLY A 632 7.70 3.50 -26.12
CA GLY A 632 8.91 3.81 -26.89
C GLY A 632 8.94 3.17 -28.28
N ASP A 633 7.98 2.29 -28.59
CA ASP A 633 7.88 1.63 -29.89
C ASP A 633 7.55 2.61 -31.02
N ALA A 634 7.79 2.16 -32.25
CA ALA A 634 7.41 2.90 -33.45
C ALA A 634 5.91 3.19 -33.50
N LYS A 635 5.54 4.36 -34.04
CA LYS A 635 4.15 4.84 -34.07
C LYS A 635 3.16 3.85 -34.69
N SER A 636 3.55 3.17 -35.78
CA SER A 636 2.70 2.17 -36.43
C SER A 636 2.34 0.99 -35.54
N VAL A 637 3.28 0.55 -34.68
CA VAL A 637 3.06 -0.55 -33.72
C VAL A 637 2.15 -0.10 -32.58
N GLY A 638 2.44 1.07 -31.99
CA GLY A 638 1.63 1.64 -30.92
C GLY A 638 0.17 1.88 -31.35
N GLU A 639 -0.07 2.49 -32.50
CA GLU A 639 -1.43 2.78 -32.98
C GLU A 639 -2.23 1.51 -33.28
N ALA A 640 -1.58 0.46 -33.79
CA ALA A 640 -2.24 -0.81 -34.04
C ALA A 640 -2.69 -1.51 -32.76
N VAL A 641 -1.81 -1.62 -31.76
CA VAL A 641 -2.14 -2.17 -30.43
C VAL A 641 -3.22 -1.33 -29.75
N GLY A 642 -3.10 0.00 -29.84
CA GLY A 642 -4.10 0.94 -29.34
C GLY A 642 -5.50 0.69 -29.91
N LYS A 643 -5.57 0.49 -31.24
CA LYS A 643 -6.83 0.21 -31.94
C LYS A 643 -7.39 -1.17 -31.62
N GLU A 644 -6.53 -2.19 -31.49
CA GLU A 644 -6.94 -3.56 -31.13
C GLU A 644 -7.58 -3.62 -29.73
N LEU A 645 -6.99 -2.89 -28.78
CA LEU A 645 -7.44 -2.79 -27.39
C LEU A 645 -8.58 -1.79 -27.18
N GLY A 646 -8.80 -0.88 -28.13
CA GLY A 646 -9.80 0.17 -28.04
C GLY A 646 -9.42 1.29 -27.07
N LEU A 647 -8.14 1.68 -27.04
CA LEU A 647 -7.63 2.82 -26.28
C LEU A 647 -8.07 4.15 -26.91
N ASP A 648 -8.19 5.20 -26.11
CA ASP A 648 -8.65 6.52 -26.59
C ASP A 648 -7.53 7.36 -27.20
N GLU A 649 -6.29 7.16 -26.73
CA GLU A 649 -5.12 7.91 -27.18
C GLU A 649 -3.85 7.06 -27.07
N VAL A 650 -2.91 7.26 -28.00
CA VAL A 650 -1.60 6.58 -28.02
C VAL A 650 -0.51 7.61 -28.30
N HIS A 651 0.52 7.61 -27.46
CA HIS A 651 1.75 8.34 -27.70
C HIS A 651 2.91 7.34 -27.82
N ALA A 652 3.55 7.35 -28.97
CA ALA A 652 4.61 6.41 -29.34
C ALA A 652 5.96 7.14 -29.50
N GLU A 653 7.04 6.38 -29.66
CA GLU A 653 8.41 6.90 -29.84
C GLU A 653 8.90 7.78 -28.68
N LEU A 654 8.41 7.49 -27.45
CA LEU A 654 8.75 8.25 -26.25
C LEU A 654 9.98 7.70 -25.53
N LEU A 655 10.88 8.61 -25.14
CA LEU A 655 11.92 8.37 -24.14
C LEU A 655 11.33 8.39 -22.72
N PRO A 656 11.99 7.79 -21.71
CA PRO A 656 11.49 7.76 -20.33
C PRO A 656 11.13 9.14 -19.75
N GLN A 657 11.93 10.18 -20.03
CA GLN A 657 11.64 11.55 -19.59
C GLN A 657 10.39 12.13 -20.27
N GLN A 658 10.19 11.81 -21.55
CA GLN A 658 9.04 12.27 -22.31
C GLN A 658 7.73 11.62 -21.83
N LYS A 659 7.80 10.38 -21.29
CA LYS A 659 6.64 9.76 -20.63
C LYS A 659 6.17 10.58 -19.42
N VAL A 660 7.11 11.14 -18.64
CA VAL A 660 6.79 12.01 -17.50
C VAL A 660 6.12 13.29 -17.99
N GLU A 661 6.66 13.93 -19.03
CA GLU A 661 6.06 15.14 -19.61
C GLU A 661 4.63 14.91 -20.12
N GLU A 662 4.34 13.77 -20.74
CA GLU A 662 2.98 13.42 -21.17
C GLU A 662 2.02 13.24 -19.98
N ILE A 663 2.47 12.60 -18.89
CA ILE A 663 1.69 12.54 -17.64
C ILE A 663 1.39 13.95 -17.13
N GLU A 664 2.36 14.86 -17.13
CA GLU A 664 2.18 16.24 -16.66
C GLU A 664 1.19 17.03 -17.53
N LYS A 665 1.16 16.79 -18.84
CA LYS A 665 0.16 17.39 -19.73
C LYS A 665 -1.25 16.90 -19.39
N ILE A 666 -1.42 15.60 -19.16
CA ILE A 666 -2.72 15.02 -18.75
C ILE A 666 -3.12 15.56 -17.36
N ASP A 667 -2.15 15.66 -16.44
CA ASP A 667 -2.31 16.20 -15.10
C ASP A 667 -2.75 17.68 -15.10
N ALA A 668 -2.23 18.48 -16.03
CA ALA A 668 -2.62 19.87 -16.21
C ALA A 668 -3.99 20.04 -16.89
N ALA A 669 -4.41 19.09 -17.72
CA ALA A 669 -5.67 19.15 -18.46
C ALA A 669 -6.88 18.64 -17.67
N LYS A 670 -6.67 17.83 -16.62
CA LYS A 670 -7.75 17.25 -15.82
C LYS A 670 -8.44 18.31 -14.93
N ASN A 671 -9.68 18.05 -14.53
CA ASN A 671 -10.31 18.87 -13.48
C ASN A 671 -9.60 18.63 -12.13
N GLY A 672 -9.43 19.64 -11.28
CA GLY A 672 -8.66 19.54 -10.04
C GLY A 672 -9.11 18.48 -9.00
N LYS A 673 -10.27 17.84 -9.20
CA LYS A 673 -10.76 16.72 -8.37
C LYS A 673 -10.49 15.33 -8.99
N GLU A 674 -10.22 15.28 -10.30
CA GLU A 674 -9.95 14.06 -11.05
C GLU A 674 -8.50 13.64 -10.83
N LYS A 675 -8.25 12.33 -10.90
CA LYS A 675 -6.91 11.76 -10.74
C LYS A 675 -6.46 10.96 -11.95
N VAL A 676 -5.14 10.89 -12.12
CA VAL A 676 -4.42 10.12 -13.14
C VAL A 676 -3.75 8.93 -12.47
N ALA A 677 -4.08 7.73 -12.94
CA ALA A 677 -3.33 6.53 -12.59
C ALA A 677 -2.36 6.18 -13.71
N PHE A 678 -1.13 5.82 -13.37
CA PHE A 678 -0.17 5.26 -14.31
C PHE A 678 0.05 3.78 -13.99
N VAL A 679 0.10 2.94 -15.02
CA VAL A 679 0.24 1.48 -14.93
C VAL A 679 1.48 1.06 -15.70
N GLY A 680 2.43 0.39 -15.03
CA GLY A 680 3.68 -0.06 -15.65
C GLY A 680 4.26 -1.31 -14.97
N ASP A 681 5.28 -1.93 -15.56
CA ASP A 681 6.03 -3.05 -14.98
C ASP A 681 7.17 -2.59 -14.04
N GLY A 682 7.48 -1.30 -14.09
CA GLY A 682 8.21 -0.51 -13.09
C GLY A 682 9.74 -0.56 -13.15
N ILE A 683 10.37 -1.35 -14.02
CA ILE A 683 11.83 -1.30 -14.20
C ILE A 683 12.24 0.03 -14.85
N ASN A 684 11.58 0.40 -15.95
CA ASN A 684 11.90 1.61 -16.71
C ASN A 684 10.99 2.81 -16.35
N ASP A 685 9.88 2.54 -15.67
CA ASP A 685 8.81 3.52 -15.46
C ASP A 685 8.71 4.02 -14.01
N THR A 686 9.67 3.69 -13.14
CA THR A 686 9.73 4.19 -11.76
C THR A 686 9.53 5.71 -11.64
N PRO A 687 10.16 6.57 -12.48
CA PRO A 687 9.92 8.01 -12.44
C PRO A 687 8.48 8.41 -12.77
N VAL A 688 7.83 7.66 -13.68
CA VAL A 688 6.46 7.91 -14.14
C VAL A 688 5.45 7.47 -13.09
N LEU A 689 5.68 6.29 -12.48
CA LEU A 689 4.90 5.77 -11.35
C LEU A 689 4.87 6.76 -10.18
N ALA A 690 6.02 7.37 -9.85
CA ALA A 690 6.13 8.32 -8.76
C ALA A 690 5.48 9.69 -9.06
N ARG A 691 5.33 10.07 -10.34
CA ARG A 691 4.73 11.35 -10.74
C ARG A 691 3.20 11.32 -10.78
N ALA A 692 2.60 10.16 -11.04
CA ALA A 692 1.15 9.98 -11.11
C ALA A 692 0.47 10.19 -9.74
N ASP A 693 -0.85 10.46 -9.73
CA ASP A 693 -1.60 10.53 -8.46
C ASP A 693 -1.72 9.17 -7.79
N VAL A 694 -1.71 8.11 -8.60
CA VAL A 694 -1.71 6.71 -8.19
C VAL A 694 -0.81 5.92 -9.15
N GLY A 695 0.32 5.44 -8.66
CA GLY A 695 1.19 4.51 -9.39
C GLY A 695 0.76 3.06 -9.19
N ILE A 696 0.51 2.33 -10.28
CA ILE A 696 0.13 0.91 -10.28
C ILE A 696 1.24 0.10 -10.96
N ALA A 697 1.88 -0.79 -10.20
CA ALA A 697 2.82 -1.76 -10.78
C ALA A 697 2.09 -3.05 -11.16
N MET A 698 2.41 -3.58 -12.34
CA MET A 698 1.98 -4.87 -12.85
C MET A 698 3.05 -5.94 -12.66
N GLY A 699 2.64 -7.19 -12.51
CA GLY A 699 3.50 -8.36 -12.60
C GLY A 699 3.63 -9.15 -11.30
N GLY A 700 3.81 -10.47 -11.45
CA GLY A 700 4.16 -11.36 -10.35
C GLY A 700 5.51 -10.99 -9.78
N LEU A 701 5.51 -10.11 -8.78
CA LEU A 701 6.71 -9.48 -8.24
C LEU A 701 7.65 -9.03 -9.36
N GLY A 702 7.24 -7.99 -10.09
CA GLY A 702 8.21 -7.21 -10.85
C GLY A 702 9.41 -6.81 -9.97
N SER A 703 10.49 -6.33 -10.60
CA SER A 703 11.73 -5.96 -9.90
C SER A 703 11.45 -5.24 -8.57
N ASP A 704 12.20 -5.53 -7.52
CA ASP A 704 11.95 -4.98 -6.17
C ASP A 704 11.79 -3.45 -6.18
N ALA A 705 12.44 -2.76 -7.12
CA ALA A 705 12.29 -1.33 -7.37
C ALA A 705 10.86 -0.90 -7.75
N ALA A 706 10.15 -1.68 -8.58
CA ALA A 706 8.77 -1.42 -9.00
C ALA A 706 7.79 -1.54 -7.83
N ILE A 707 7.97 -2.59 -7.02
CA ILE A 707 7.18 -2.79 -5.80
C ILE A 707 7.41 -1.65 -4.83
N GLU A 708 8.64 -1.14 -4.69
CA GLU A 708 8.94 -0.01 -3.80
C GLU A 708 8.37 1.32 -4.31
N ALA A 709 8.43 1.58 -5.62
CA ALA A 709 7.99 2.83 -6.23
C ALA A 709 6.47 2.96 -6.33
N ALA A 710 5.73 1.87 -6.55
CA ALA A 710 4.29 1.92 -6.81
C ALA A 710 3.45 2.11 -5.54
N ASP A 711 2.26 2.68 -5.67
CA ASP A 711 1.27 2.83 -4.59
C ASP A 711 0.38 1.58 -4.46
N ILE A 712 0.14 0.93 -5.60
CA ILE A 712 -0.66 -0.28 -5.75
C ILE A 712 0.15 -1.28 -6.57
N VAL A 713 0.12 -2.55 -6.17
CA VAL A 713 0.82 -3.63 -6.88
C VAL A 713 -0.20 -4.71 -7.23
N ILE A 714 -0.29 -5.04 -8.51
CA ILE A 714 -1.06 -6.19 -8.98
C ILE A 714 -0.15 -7.40 -8.95
N MET A 715 -0.48 -8.38 -8.10
CA MET A 715 0.33 -9.60 -7.91
C MET A 715 0.23 -10.56 -9.09
N THR A 716 -0.84 -10.48 -9.88
CA THR A 716 -0.96 -11.20 -11.14
C THR A 716 -0.52 -10.29 -12.28
N ASP A 717 -0.08 -10.88 -13.38
CA ASP A 717 0.34 -10.10 -14.54
C ASP A 717 -0.87 -9.69 -15.44
N GLU A 718 -2.05 -9.51 -14.84
CA GLU A 718 -3.35 -9.35 -15.50
C GLU A 718 -3.93 -7.92 -15.36
N PRO A 719 -3.97 -7.10 -16.43
CA PRO A 719 -4.55 -5.75 -16.40
C PRO A 719 -6.00 -5.69 -15.91
N SER A 720 -6.77 -6.78 -16.05
CA SER A 720 -8.15 -6.87 -15.59
C SER A 720 -8.32 -6.65 -14.08
N LYS A 721 -7.29 -6.93 -13.27
CA LYS A 721 -7.29 -6.67 -11.82
C LYS A 721 -7.36 -5.20 -11.45
N ILE A 722 -6.98 -4.29 -12.36
CA ILE A 722 -7.13 -2.84 -12.16
C ILE A 722 -8.62 -2.49 -12.04
N ALA A 723 -9.47 -3.12 -12.85
CA ALA A 723 -10.92 -2.97 -12.74
C ALA A 723 -11.44 -3.51 -11.41
N THR A 724 -10.92 -4.65 -10.95
CA THR A 724 -11.23 -5.21 -9.62
C THR A 724 -10.85 -4.25 -8.50
N ALA A 725 -9.65 -3.64 -8.55
CA ALA A 725 -9.19 -2.65 -7.59
C ALA A 725 -10.14 -1.44 -7.52
N LEU A 726 -10.55 -0.91 -8.67
CA LEU A 726 -11.52 0.19 -8.76
C LEU A 726 -12.90 -0.19 -8.19
N ASN A 727 -13.37 -1.41 -8.43
CA ASN A 727 -14.62 -1.92 -7.87
C ASN A 727 -14.57 -2.01 -6.34
N ILE A 728 -13.48 -2.53 -5.79
CA ILE A 728 -13.27 -2.61 -4.34
C ILE A 728 -13.18 -1.20 -3.72
N ALA A 729 -12.48 -0.26 -4.38
CA ALA A 729 -12.41 1.13 -3.96
C ALA A 729 -13.80 1.78 -3.89
N LYS A 730 -14.63 1.60 -4.93
CA LYS A 730 -16.01 2.11 -5.00
C LYS A 730 -16.92 1.51 -3.95
N ARG A 731 -16.83 0.18 -3.73
CA ARG A 731 -17.62 -0.50 -2.71
C ARG A 731 -17.23 -0.02 -1.31
N THR A 732 -15.93 0.11 -1.05
CA THR A 732 -15.41 0.66 0.22
C THR A 732 -15.94 2.08 0.45
N ARG A 733 -15.82 2.98 -0.54
CA ARG A 733 -16.35 4.35 -0.45
C ARG A 733 -17.85 4.38 -0.19
N ARG A 734 -18.62 3.52 -0.86
CA ARG A 734 -20.08 3.42 -0.67
C ARG A 734 -20.42 3.00 0.76
N ILE A 735 -19.76 1.98 1.31
CA ILE A 735 -20.02 1.49 2.68
C ILE A 735 -19.60 2.53 3.72
N VAL A 736 -18.46 3.17 3.54
CA VAL A 736 -17.99 4.26 4.41
C VAL A 736 -19.00 5.40 4.43
N TRP A 737 -19.48 5.87 3.27
CA TRP A 737 -20.49 6.92 3.20
C TRP A 737 -21.86 6.51 3.75
N GLN A 738 -22.26 5.25 3.56
CA GLN A 738 -23.46 4.71 4.21
C GLN A 738 -23.35 4.81 5.73
N ASN A 739 -22.22 4.40 6.31
CA ASN A 739 -21.98 4.49 7.75
C ASN A 739 -21.96 5.94 8.24
N ILE A 740 -21.32 6.86 7.51
CA ILE A 740 -21.30 8.29 7.84
C ILE A 740 -22.72 8.86 7.88
N ILE A 741 -23.48 8.67 6.80
CA ILE A 741 -24.84 9.20 6.66
C ILE A 741 -25.77 8.58 7.72
N PHE A 742 -25.68 7.27 7.91
CA PHE A 742 -26.48 6.55 8.91
C PHE A 742 -26.16 7.03 10.33
N ALA A 743 -24.89 7.07 10.72
CA ALA A 743 -24.48 7.46 12.06
C ALA A 743 -24.85 8.92 12.38
N LEU A 744 -24.57 9.85 11.46
CA LEU A 744 -24.93 11.26 11.66
C LEU A 744 -26.44 11.50 11.58
N GLY A 745 -27.16 10.75 10.73
CA GLY A 745 -28.62 10.85 10.59
C GLY A 745 -29.35 10.40 11.84
N VAL A 746 -29.07 9.19 12.34
CA VAL A 746 -29.66 8.68 13.58
C VAL A 746 -29.31 9.58 14.75
N LYS A 747 -28.04 10.00 14.84
CA LYS A 747 -27.60 10.91 15.90
C LYS A 747 -28.32 12.25 15.88
N GLY A 748 -28.45 12.88 14.72
CA GLY A 748 -29.16 14.15 14.59
C GLY A 748 -30.61 14.03 15.05
N LEU A 749 -31.28 12.93 14.68
CA LEU A 749 -32.64 12.65 15.12
C LEU A 749 -32.74 12.48 16.64
N VAL A 750 -31.88 11.65 17.23
CA VAL A 750 -31.93 11.37 18.68
C VAL A 750 -31.49 12.58 19.50
N LEU A 751 -30.53 13.40 19.03
CA LEU A 751 -30.16 14.67 19.65
C LEU A 751 -31.34 15.64 19.72
N LEU A 752 -32.14 15.73 18.64
CA LEU A 752 -33.36 16.54 18.64
C LEU A 752 -34.37 16.01 19.67
N LEU A 753 -34.62 14.69 19.69
CA LEU A 753 -35.51 14.08 20.68
C LEU A 753 -35.06 14.32 22.12
N GLY A 754 -33.75 14.23 22.39
CA GLY A 754 -33.16 14.54 23.70
C GLY A 754 -33.31 16.01 24.07
N ALA A 755 -33.11 16.93 23.12
CA ALA A 755 -33.28 18.36 23.36
C ALA A 755 -34.74 18.75 23.71
N PHE A 756 -35.72 18.10 23.08
CA PHE A 756 -37.14 18.28 23.41
C PHE A 756 -37.59 17.52 24.65
N GLY A 757 -36.73 16.71 25.28
CA GLY A 757 -37.04 15.92 26.47
C GLY A 757 -37.91 14.69 26.20
N ILE A 758 -37.95 14.22 24.94
CA ILE A 758 -38.70 13.02 24.54
C ILE A 758 -37.87 11.76 24.78
N ALA A 759 -36.54 11.85 24.65
CA ALA A 759 -35.62 10.74 24.85
C ALA A 759 -35.03 10.75 26.27
N THR A 760 -34.82 9.56 26.83
CA THR A 760 -34.20 9.29 28.12
C THR A 760 -32.70 8.97 28.00
N MET A 761 -31.97 8.97 29.13
CA MET A 761 -30.53 8.67 29.11
C MET A 761 -30.19 7.23 28.66
N TRP A 762 -31.02 6.23 28.96
CA TRP A 762 -30.73 4.85 28.53
C TRP A 762 -31.01 4.64 27.04
N GLU A 763 -32.05 5.27 26.49
CA GLU A 763 -32.33 5.28 25.04
C GLU A 763 -31.20 5.95 24.25
N ALA A 764 -30.59 7.00 24.81
CA ALA A 764 -29.40 7.64 24.26
C ALA A 764 -28.23 6.66 24.11
N VAL A 765 -27.88 5.94 25.17
CA VAL A 765 -26.79 4.95 25.15
C VAL A 765 -27.11 3.82 24.17
N PHE A 766 -28.35 3.29 24.22
CA PHE A 766 -28.77 2.22 23.33
C PHE A 766 -28.68 2.62 21.85
N SER A 767 -29.09 3.85 21.52
CA SER A 767 -28.96 4.39 20.16
C SER A 767 -27.49 4.46 19.73
N ASP A 768 -26.59 5.01 20.53
CA ASP A 768 -25.20 5.23 20.11
C ASP A 768 -24.42 3.90 19.98
N VAL A 769 -24.57 3.00 20.96
CA VAL A 769 -23.99 1.66 20.92
C VAL A 769 -24.59 0.84 19.76
N GLY A 770 -25.91 0.87 19.60
CA GLY A 770 -26.61 0.13 18.54
C GLY A 770 -26.18 0.59 17.15
N VAL A 771 -26.11 1.90 16.92
CA VAL A 771 -25.60 2.49 15.67
C VAL A 771 -24.15 2.08 15.43
N THR A 772 -23.31 2.07 16.47
CA THR A 772 -21.91 1.66 16.35
C THR A 772 -21.77 0.20 15.94
N LEU A 773 -22.51 -0.71 16.58
CA LEU A 773 -22.51 -2.13 16.22
C LEU A 773 -22.99 -2.35 14.78
N LEU A 774 -24.06 -1.68 14.36
CA LEU A 774 -24.55 -1.76 12.98
C LEU A 774 -23.52 -1.22 11.97
N ALA A 775 -22.86 -0.11 12.28
CA ALA A 775 -21.83 0.47 11.43
C ALA A 775 -20.61 -0.47 11.30
N VAL A 776 -20.19 -1.11 12.39
CA VAL A 776 -19.11 -2.13 12.38
C VAL A 776 -19.51 -3.34 11.53
N LEU A 777 -20.73 -3.87 11.71
CA LEU A 777 -21.24 -4.98 10.91
C LEU A 777 -21.33 -4.63 9.41
N ASN A 778 -21.76 -3.42 9.08
CA ASN A 778 -21.81 -2.95 7.70
C ASN A 778 -20.41 -2.77 7.11
N ALA A 779 -19.43 -2.28 7.89
CA ALA A 779 -18.03 -2.17 7.48
C ALA A 779 -17.42 -3.54 7.14
N MET A 780 -17.77 -4.61 7.86
CA MET A 780 -17.30 -5.96 7.54
C MET A 780 -17.78 -6.47 6.17
N ARG A 781 -18.85 -5.92 5.59
CA ARG A 781 -19.31 -6.32 4.24
C ARG A 781 -18.29 -6.00 3.16
N VAL A 782 -17.35 -5.10 3.41
CA VAL A 782 -16.26 -4.79 2.47
C VAL A 782 -15.40 -6.04 2.20
N LEU A 783 -15.25 -6.92 3.19
CA LEU A 783 -14.42 -8.14 3.10
C LEU A 783 -14.97 -9.23 2.17
N ARG A 784 -16.26 -9.16 1.79
CA ARG A 784 -16.88 -10.15 0.90
C ARG A 784 -16.66 -9.76 -0.56
N VAL A 785 -15.54 -10.19 -1.12
CA VAL A 785 -15.12 -9.85 -2.49
C VAL A 785 -15.58 -10.89 -3.53
N LYS A 786 -16.06 -12.08 -3.12
CA LYS A 786 -16.51 -13.15 -4.02
C LYS A 786 -17.66 -12.78 -4.99
N ASP A 787 -18.33 -11.65 -4.76
CA ASP A 787 -19.50 -11.21 -5.54
C ASP A 787 -19.21 -9.96 -6.41
N LEU A 788 -17.92 -9.62 -6.66
CA LEU A 788 -17.50 -8.37 -7.34
C LEU A 788 -16.86 -8.57 -8.71
#